data_AF-A0A7R9JS21-F1
#
_entry.id   AF-A0A7R9JS21-F1
#
_cell.length_a   1.000
_cell.length_b   1.000
_cell.length_c   1.000
_cell.angle_alpha   90.00
_cell.angle_beta   90.00
_cell.angle_gamma   90.00
#
_symmetry.space_group_name_H-M   'P 1'
#
loop_
_entity.id
_entity.type
_entity.pdbx_description
1 polymer ?
#
loop_
_entity_poly.entity_id
_entity_poly.type
_entity_poly.pdbx_seq_one_letter_code
_entity_poly.pdbx_strand_id
1 'polypeptide(L)'
;MTQKPGEDLSATPREVPTLEEVLRKVANALVRPGKGILLSDESPATMRKRFADIGHYNNEESRRLFRQMIFTTDDLGESISGVVLHQETLHQRSDKGHLLPMQIKYHRLVPGVSVNIGLSPLFGSEDELTSLGLDDLTERCKEYKANGCHFSKARCVFGINPNTPSYSAIMENARVLGRFASLCQKSGLVPIVQAEIFPVGYHGLDRMQKVTETVLSAVFKCLNDYQVFLEGCLLAVNMVTSGNSSTWKCSPQDVAMATVTALNRTVPPAVAGVLLLSGCLSEVEATANLNAISQFVGKKPWPITFIFGKALHGSSLRAWKGNPENVKIAQDILLEKAKDNSRAALGYRCFKAVMFLTGFIFGSIIVYLICLQEKLLPAYGNAGVALGAGILFGLITMLVQYVGLFMTGFHTGLFLGVISLAVAEHFYWQPTAVWMTVGVLLGGGLLFAILNLCWQKGLTVIGTSVYGGAIMAGALDYFVEKFLMVMWVWDRVALHKSSPPCWFSWLILSVWPFMILVGLITQWAITGRGIYHQEWVPSKKSRNMNIQRVRTREQRAELRQKKYRYLYQVRTAHGDVISQREVNPHLRGGRAENHLGKATPPQFTRPRFEPRSSRPPVVWLNTTGALANYATEAGKSGLHTPSYVQALQRKVCGPGETNTLQSDSTHLTILPADQTQLAALTESEDDSREISGDIIQLDRRHDSSRDSVNFNLGRAPYR
;
A
#
# COMPACT_ATOMS: atom_id res chain seq x y z
N MET A 1 11.13 9.82 77.13
CA MET A 1 11.57 10.57 75.93
C MET A 1 10.91 9.93 74.71
N THR A 2 10.41 10.75 73.79
CA THR A 2 9.62 10.33 72.64
C THR A 2 10.51 9.95 71.44
N GLN A 3 10.19 8.83 70.78
CA GLN A 3 10.66 8.54 69.43
C GLN A 3 9.43 8.43 68.52
N LYS A 4 9.38 9.27 67.47
CA LYS A 4 8.29 9.24 66.48
C LYS A 4 8.43 8.00 65.58
N PRO A 5 7.33 7.33 65.18
CA PRO A 5 7.37 6.43 64.03
C PRO A 5 7.60 7.24 62.75
N GLY A 6 8.43 6.71 61.85
CA GLY A 6 8.80 7.40 60.61
C GLY A 6 7.68 7.43 59.58
N GLU A 7 7.58 8.56 58.87
CA GLU A 7 6.71 8.71 57.70
C GLU A 7 7.36 8.03 56.49
N ASP A 8 6.75 6.96 55.97
CA ASP A 8 7.16 6.36 54.69
C ASP A 8 6.53 7.12 53.50
N LEU A 9 6.98 8.37 53.33
CA LEU A 9 6.50 9.31 52.31
C LEU A 9 7.34 9.25 51.03
N SER A 10 7.24 8.16 50.26
CA SER A 10 7.84 8.12 48.91
C SER A 10 7.10 7.32 47.83
N ALA A 11 5.88 6.86 48.08
CA ALA A 11 5.01 6.33 47.01
C ALA A 11 4.27 7.49 46.30
N THR A 12 4.91 8.11 45.29
CA THR A 12 4.22 9.07 44.41
C THR A 12 2.99 8.42 43.76
N PRO A 13 1.80 9.03 43.79
CA PRO A 13 0.63 8.49 43.11
C PRO A 13 0.92 8.30 41.62
N ARG A 14 0.70 7.10 41.09
CA ARG A 14 0.73 6.90 39.63
C ARG A 14 -0.39 7.73 39.02
N GLU A 15 -0.03 8.78 38.30
CA GLU A 15 -0.99 9.57 37.52
C GLU A 15 -1.80 8.66 36.59
N VAL A 16 -3.12 8.86 36.59
CA VAL A 16 -4.02 8.11 35.71
C VAL A 16 -3.80 8.63 34.29
N PRO A 17 -3.41 7.77 33.32
CA PRO A 17 -3.08 8.22 31.98
C PRO A 17 -4.30 8.84 31.30
N THR A 18 -4.07 9.93 30.58
CA THR A 18 -5.11 10.66 29.86
C THR A 18 -5.70 9.83 28.72
N LEU A 19 -6.91 10.17 28.29
CA LEU A 19 -7.58 9.50 27.16
C LEU A 19 -6.72 9.56 25.88
N GLU A 20 -6.09 10.71 25.62
CA GLU A 20 -5.18 10.92 24.50
C GLU A 20 -3.97 9.99 24.54
N GLU A 21 -3.33 9.84 25.70
CA GLU A 21 -2.18 8.93 25.88
C GLU A 21 -2.58 7.48 25.65
N VAL A 22 -3.75 7.06 26.15
CA VAL A 22 -4.29 5.71 25.93
C VAL A 22 -4.54 5.45 24.45
N LEU A 23 -5.18 6.39 23.74
CA LEU A 23 -5.44 6.29 22.30
C LEU A 23 -4.13 6.28 21.49
N ARG A 24 -3.21 7.21 21.77
CA ARG A 24 -1.90 7.32 21.11
C ARG A 24 -1.06 6.05 21.30
N LYS A 25 -1.07 5.48 22.51
CA LYS A 25 -0.36 4.23 22.84
C LYS A 25 -0.94 3.02 22.08
N VAL A 26 -2.26 2.93 21.93
CA VAL A 26 -2.91 1.87 21.16
C VAL A 26 -2.65 2.05 19.66
N ALA A 27 -2.80 3.26 19.12
CA ALA A 27 -2.56 3.55 17.72
C ALA A 27 -1.13 3.18 17.30
N ASN A 28 -0.13 3.65 18.07
CA ASN A 28 1.28 3.30 17.85
C ASN A 28 1.58 1.79 18.02
N ALA A 29 0.81 1.07 18.83
CA ALA A 29 0.94 -0.38 18.96
C ALA A 29 0.41 -1.14 17.72
N LEU A 30 -0.61 -0.59 17.05
CA LEU A 30 -1.19 -1.16 15.83
C LEU A 30 -0.29 -0.99 14.59
N VAL A 31 0.53 0.06 14.53
CA VAL A 31 1.38 0.37 13.35
C VAL A 31 2.88 0.18 13.62
N ARG A 32 3.24 -0.74 14.52
CA ARG A 32 4.65 -1.11 14.78
C ARG A 32 5.34 -1.58 13.49
N PRO A 33 6.64 -1.24 13.28
CA PRO A 33 7.38 -1.66 12.09
C PRO A 33 7.28 -3.17 11.85
N GLY A 34 6.95 -3.55 10.61
CA GLY A 34 6.76 -4.96 10.22
C GLY A 34 5.47 -5.62 10.72
N LYS A 35 4.52 -4.86 11.29
CA LYS A 35 3.19 -5.39 11.62
C LYS A 35 2.08 -4.72 10.82
N GLY A 36 1.06 -5.50 10.45
CA GLY A 36 -0.18 -5.00 9.86
C GLY A 36 -1.42 -5.46 10.61
N ILE A 37 -2.59 -5.15 10.07
CA ILE A 37 -3.90 -5.50 10.64
C ILE A 37 -4.60 -6.53 9.75
N LEU A 38 -5.19 -7.55 10.36
CA LEU A 38 -6.05 -8.51 9.67
C LEU A 38 -7.52 -8.05 9.73
N LEU A 39 -8.16 -7.96 8.57
CA LEU A 39 -9.62 -7.82 8.48
C LEU A 39 -10.28 -9.20 8.58
N SER A 40 -11.10 -9.39 9.60
CA SER A 40 -12.03 -10.51 9.77
C SER A 40 -13.45 -10.01 10.02
N ASP A 41 -13.79 -8.87 9.42
CA ASP A 41 -15.07 -8.19 9.60
C ASP A 41 -16.06 -8.37 8.45
N GLU A 42 -15.84 -9.36 7.58
CA GLU A 42 -16.81 -9.68 6.53
C GLU A 42 -18.17 -10.06 7.14
N SER A 43 -19.20 -9.30 6.72
CA SER A 43 -20.59 -9.58 7.07
C SER A 43 -21.06 -10.96 6.58
N PRO A 44 -22.15 -11.52 7.15
CA PRO A 44 -22.73 -12.78 6.67
C PRO A 44 -23.06 -12.79 5.17
N ALA A 45 -23.41 -11.64 4.59
CA ALA A 45 -23.65 -11.49 3.16
C ALA A 45 -22.34 -11.58 2.33
N THR A 46 -21.24 -11.01 2.81
CA THR A 46 -19.92 -11.12 2.18
C THR A 46 -19.36 -12.54 2.34
N MET A 47 -19.51 -13.15 3.52
CA MET A 47 -19.11 -14.53 3.78
C MET A 47 -19.88 -15.54 2.92
N ARG A 48 -21.14 -15.25 2.55
CA ARG A 48 -21.90 -16.09 1.59
C ARG A 48 -21.17 -16.25 0.26
N LYS A 49 -20.60 -15.16 -0.28
CA LYS A 49 -19.81 -15.20 -1.52
C LYS A 49 -18.50 -15.98 -1.32
N ARG A 50 -17.81 -15.73 -0.20
CA ARG A 50 -16.54 -16.41 0.15
C ARG A 50 -16.68 -17.93 0.34
N PHE A 51 -17.77 -18.39 0.95
CA PHE A 51 -18.02 -19.81 1.14
C PHE A 51 -18.55 -20.49 -0.13
N ALA A 52 -19.30 -19.76 -0.98
CA ALA A 52 -19.64 -20.24 -2.32
C ALA A 52 -18.38 -20.52 -3.18
N ASP A 53 -17.34 -19.68 -3.09
CA ASP A 53 -16.05 -19.88 -3.78
C ASP A 53 -15.35 -21.22 -3.42
N ILE A 54 -15.71 -21.86 -2.29
CA ILE A 54 -15.15 -23.15 -1.82
C ILE A 54 -16.20 -24.27 -1.74
N GLY A 55 -17.44 -24.03 -2.20
CA GLY A 55 -18.54 -25.00 -2.10
C GLY A 55 -19.07 -25.26 -0.69
N HIS A 56 -18.77 -24.39 0.29
CA HIS A 56 -19.16 -24.56 1.69
C HIS A 56 -20.45 -23.80 2.03
N TYR A 57 -21.22 -24.31 3.00
CA TYR A 57 -22.47 -23.68 3.41
C TYR A 57 -22.25 -22.48 4.35
N ASN A 58 -23.08 -21.45 4.26
CA ASN A 58 -22.98 -20.25 5.09
C ASN A 58 -24.04 -20.21 6.20
N ASN A 59 -23.76 -20.93 7.29
CA ASN A 59 -24.42 -20.74 8.58
C ASN A 59 -23.49 -20.01 9.57
N GLU A 60 -24.02 -19.66 10.74
CA GLU A 60 -23.26 -19.00 11.81
C GLU A 60 -22.07 -19.85 12.29
N GLU A 61 -22.27 -21.16 12.45
CA GLU A 61 -21.24 -22.09 12.92
C GLU A 61 -20.04 -22.16 11.96
N SER A 62 -20.27 -22.18 10.64
CA SER A 62 -19.22 -22.15 9.63
C SER A 62 -18.43 -20.83 9.66
N ARG A 63 -19.10 -19.71 9.96
CA ARG A 63 -18.42 -18.42 10.17
C ARG A 63 -17.59 -18.45 11.45
N ARG A 64 -18.17 -18.93 12.57
CA ARG A 64 -17.50 -19.11 13.86
C ARG A 64 -16.22 -19.96 13.72
N LEU A 65 -16.32 -21.13 13.09
CA LEU A 65 -15.19 -22.05 12.85
C LEU A 65 -14.10 -21.40 11.98
N PHE A 66 -14.47 -20.68 10.92
CA PHE A 66 -13.50 -19.94 10.09
C PHE A 66 -12.76 -18.87 10.89
N ARG A 67 -13.47 -18.10 11.73
CA ARG A 67 -12.88 -17.09 12.61
C ARG A 67 -12.01 -17.72 13.70
N GLN A 68 -12.45 -18.83 14.30
CA GLN A 68 -11.64 -19.58 15.27
C GLN A 68 -10.33 -20.05 14.65
N MET A 69 -10.36 -20.71 13.48
CA MET A 69 -9.15 -21.16 12.77
C MET A 69 -8.12 -20.03 12.62
N ILE A 70 -8.58 -18.85 12.20
CA ILE A 70 -7.75 -17.65 12.11
C ILE A 70 -7.20 -17.24 13.48
N PHE A 71 -8.03 -17.12 14.52
CA PHE A 71 -7.62 -16.55 15.82
C PHE A 71 -6.82 -17.51 16.69
N THR A 72 -6.85 -18.81 16.41
CA THR A 72 -6.01 -19.85 17.02
C THR A 72 -4.76 -20.14 16.19
N THR A 73 -4.38 -19.28 15.24
CA THR A 73 -3.12 -19.41 14.50
C THR A 73 -1.96 -18.95 15.36
N ASP A 74 -1.08 -19.88 15.74
CA ASP A 74 0.14 -19.57 16.47
C ASP A 74 1.07 -18.64 15.68
N ASP A 75 1.89 -17.86 16.40
CA ASP A 75 2.84 -16.87 15.88
C ASP A 75 2.29 -15.78 14.94
N LEU A 76 0.97 -15.72 14.71
CA LEU A 76 0.33 -14.66 13.93
C LEU A 76 0.64 -13.26 14.51
N GLY A 77 0.79 -13.20 15.85
CA GLY A 77 1.22 -12.03 16.60
C GLY A 77 2.64 -11.54 16.29
N GLU A 78 3.47 -12.24 15.53
CA GLU A 78 4.75 -11.72 15.03
C GLU A 78 4.53 -10.66 13.94
N SER A 79 3.64 -10.96 12.98
CA SER A 79 3.42 -10.20 11.75
C SER A 79 2.14 -9.34 11.77
N ILE A 80 1.22 -9.64 12.67
CA ILE A 80 -0.03 -8.91 12.86
C ILE A 80 0.01 -8.21 14.23
N SER A 81 -0.55 -7.00 14.30
CA SER A 81 -0.68 -6.21 15.52
C SER A 81 -2.10 -6.24 16.09
N GLY A 82 -3.11 -6.32 15.21
CA GLY A 82 -4.51 -6.39 15.60
C GLY A 82 -5.42 -6.99 14.53
N VAL A 83 -6.64 -7.29 14.94
CA VAL A 83 -7.66 -7.96 14.13
C VAL A 83 -8.97 -7.18 14.22
N VAL A 84 -9.58 -6.83 13.09
CA VAL A 84 -10.93 -6.25 13.05
C VAL A 84 -11.96 -7.37 12.97
N LEU A 85 -12.96 -7.33 13.86
CA LEU A 85 -14.05 -8.28 13.97
C LEU A 85 -15.36 -7.74 13.40
N HIS A 86 -16.18 -8.65 12.89
CA HIS A 86 -17.60 -8.41 12.68
C HIS A 86 -18.32 -8.44 14.03
N GLN A 87 -19.46 -7.74 14.16
CA GLN A 87 -20.21 -7.63 15.42
C GLN A 87 -20.69 -9.00 15.93
N GLU A 88 -21.16 -9.86 15.01
CA GLU A 88 -21.48 -11.29 15.28
C GLU A 88 -20.35 -12.03 16.01
N THR A 89 -19.09 -11.76 15.63
CA THR A 89 -17.90 -12.47 16.13
C THR A 89 -17.49 -12.05 17.54
N LEU A 90 -18.05 -10.96 18.09
CA LEU A 90 -17.75 -10.51 19.46
C LEU A 90 -18.34 -11.44 20.53
N HIS A 91 -19.53 -11.98 20.27
CA HIS A 91 -20.28 -12.83 21.19
C HIS A 91 -20.02 -14.33 20.95
N GLN A 92 -19.46 -14.67 19.78
CA GLN A 92 -19.04 -16.01 19.44
C GLN A 92 -17.97 -16.55 20.39
N ARG A 93 -18.07 -17.85 20.68
CA ARG A 93 -17.13 -18.59 21.53
C ARG A 93 -16.35 -19.61 20.70
N SER A 94 -15.16 -19.90 21.18
CA SER A 94 -14.36 -21.02 20.72
C SER A 94 -14.89 -22.35 21.27
N ASP A 95 -14.43 -23.47 20.71
CA ASP A 95 -14.75 -24.82 21.19
C ASP A 95 -14.34 -25.05 22.65
N LYS A 96 -13.39 -24.25 23.15
CA LYS A 96 -12.94 -24.21 24.56
C LYS A 96 -13.81 -23.28 25.44
N GLY A 97 -14.94 -22.79 24.94
CA GLY A 97 -15.89 -21.91 25.66
C GLY A 97 -15.44 -20.45 25.81
N HIS A 98 -14.18 -20.10 25.53
CA HIS A 98 -13.68 -18.73 25.60
C HIS A 98 -14.24 -17.86 24.45
N LEU A 99 -14.59 -16.60 24.74
CA LEU A 99 -14.97 -15.61 23.73
C LEU A 99 -13.83 -15.39 22.71
N LEU A 100 -14.17 -15.29 21.42
CA LEU A 100 -13.19 -15.10 20.34
C LEU A 100 -12.30 -13.85 20.50
N PRO A 101 -12.80 -12.67 20.95
CA PRO A 101 -11.96 -11.52 21.31
C PRO A 101 -10.87 -11.82 22.35
N MET A 102 -11.12 -12.75 23.28
CA MET A 102 -10.14 -13.13 24.31
C MET A 102 -9.05 -14.05 23.75
N GLN A 103 -9.35 -14.90 22.75
CA GLN A 103 -8.32 -15.69 22.05
C GLN A 103 -7.29 -14.78 21.36
N ILE A 104 -7.76 -13.74 20.66
CA ILE A 104 -6.91 -12.74 20.01
C ILE A 104 -5.95 -12.11 21.03
N LYS A 105 -6.46 -11.76 22.21
CA LYS A 105 -5.65 -11.20 23.32
C LYS A 105 -4.61 -12.20 23.86
N TYR A 106 -4.93 -13.49 23.96
CA TYR A 106 -3.95 -14.52 24.34
C TYR A 106 -2.78 -14.62 23.36
N HIS A 107 -3.05 -14.54 22.05
CA HIS A 107 -2.02 -14.49 20.99
C HIS A 107 -1.33 -13.10 20.86
N ARG A 108 -1.43 -12.24 21.88
CA ARG A 108 -0.81 -10.90 21.98
C ARG A 108 -1.23 -9.93 20.86
N LEU A 109 -2.38 -10.18 20.24
CA LEU A 109 -3.00 -9.30 19.25
C LEU A 109 -3.98 -8.35 19.93
N VAL A 110 -4.16 -7.16 19.35
CA VAL A 110 -5.21 -6.23 19.77
C VAL A 110 -6.52 -6.59 19.04
N PRO A 111 -7.64 -6.83 19.74
CA PRO A 111 -8.94 -6.96 19.11
C PRO A 111 -9.56 -5.58 18.82
N GLY A 112 -10.22 -5.47 17.68
CA GLY A 112 -11.00 -4.30 17.26
C GLY A 112 -12.27 -4.70 16.50
N VAL A 113 -13.11 -3.74 16.15
CA VAL A 113 -14.49 -3.99 15.69
C VAL A 113 -14.90 -3.08 14.54
N SER A 114 -15.63 -3.63 13.58
CA SER A 114 -16.28 -2.86 12.50
C SER A 114 -17.59 -2.26 13.01
N VAL A 115 -17.69 -0.93 13.03
CA VAL A 115 -18.81 -0.22 13.68
C VAL A 115 -19.97 0.12 12.73
N ASN A 116 -19.74 -0.01 11.41
CA ASN A 116 -20.79 0.11 10.40
C ASN A 116 -21.85 -0.98 10.57
N ILE A 117 -23.12 -0.62 10.36
CA ILE A 117 -24.23 -1.58 10.29
C ILE A 117 -24.63 -1.87 8.83
N GLY A 118 -24.29 -0.97 7.90
CA GLY A 118 -24.54 -1.18 6.47
C GLY A 118 -24.15 0.03 5.61
N LEU A 119 -24.47 -0.08 4.33
CA LEU A 119 -24.43 1.03 3.36
C LEU A 119 -25.86 1.36 2.94
N SER A 120 -26.14 2.64 2.71
CA SER A 120 -27.40 3.14 2.19
C SER A 120 -27.17 3.92 0.90
N PRO A 121 -28.02 3.79 -0.13
CA PRO A 121 -27.99 4.69 -1.28
C PRO A 121 -28.18 6.15 -0.86
N LEU A 122 -27.45 7.05 -1.53
CA LEU A 122 -27.68 8.48 -1.47
C LEU A 122 -28.75 8.86 -2.50
N PHE A 123 -29.93 9.23 -2.02
CA PHE A 123 -31.04 9.64 -2.89
C PHE A 123 -30.64 10.83 -3.77
N GLY A 124 -30.95 10.75 -5.07
CA GLY A 124 -30.57 11.78 -6.05
C GLY A 124 -29.10 11.73 -6.53
N SER A 125 -28.35 10.67 -6.20
CA SER A 125 -26.99 10.43 -6.72
C SER A 125 -26.95 9.34 -7.81
N GLU A 126 -25.84 9.24 -8.54
CA GLU A 126 -25.57 8.17 -9.51
C GLU A 126 -25.02 6.91 -8.81
N ASP A 127 -25.93 6.15 -8.19
CA ASP A 127 -25.63 4.90 -7.44
C ASP A 127 -24.57 5.05 -6.34
N GLU A 128 -24.44 6.26 -5.77
CA GLU A 128 -23.51 6.52 -4.67
C GLU A 128 -24.10 6.11 -3.33
N LEU A 129 -23.22 5.78 -2.38
CA LEU A 129 -23.60 5.21 -1.09
C LEU A 129 -23.05 6.06 0.06
N THR A 130 -23.79 6.11 1.16
CA THR A 130 -23.30 6.54 2.49
C THR A 130 -23.35 5.36 3.47
N SER A 131 -22.84 5.54 4.68
CA SER A 131 -22.67 4.47 5.67
C SER A 131 -23.53 4.69 6.91
N LEU A 132 -24.19 3.61 7.35
CA LEU A 132 -25.11 3.62 8.49
C LEU A 132 -24.44 3.18 9.79
N GLY A 133 -25.00 3.63 10.93
CA GLY A 133 -24.64 3.16 12.27
C GLY A 133 -24.11 4.23 13.23
N LEU A 134 -24.67 5.45 13.22
CA LEU A 134 -24.29 6.52 14.15
C LEU A 134 -25.20 6.61 15.39
N ASP A 135 -26.46 6.16 15.30
CA ASP A 135 -27.53 6.55 16.24
C ASP A 135 -27.34 6.01 17.66
N ASP A 136 -26.82 4.79 17.79
CA ASP A 136 -26.55 4.04 19.02
C ASP A 136 -25.06 3.76 19.24
N LEU A 137 -24.19 4.46 18.49
CA LEU A 137 -22.77 4.12 18.39
C LEU A 137 -22.03 4.26 19.73
N THR A 138 -22.42 5.20 20.58
CA THR A 138 -21.75 5.42 21.88
C THR A 138 -21.95 4.22 22.81
N GLU A 139 -23.17 3.68 22.82
CA GLU A 139 -23.61 2.53 23.61
C GLU A 139 -22.88 1.28 23.12
N ARG A 140 -22.92 1.01 21.81
CA ARG A 140 -22.18 -0.09 21.18
C ARG A 140 -20.68 0.02 21.42
N CYS A 141 -20.07 1.21 21.33
CA CYS A 141 -18.64 1.38 21.62
C CYS A 141 -18.27 1.11 23.09
N LYS A 142 -19.15 1.44 24.07
CA LYS A 142 -18.94 1.05 25.48
C LYS A 142 -18.97 -0.47 25.65
N GLU A 143 -19.93 -1.15 25.01
CA GLU A 143 -20.01 -2.61 25.01
C GLU A 143 -18.77 -3.25 24.37
N TYR A 144 -18.34 -2.77 23.19
CA TYR A 144 -17.14 -3.26 22.52
C TYR A 144 -15.89 -3.08 23.40
N LYS A 145 -15.80 -1.96 24.13
CA LYS A 145 -14.73 -1.70 25.09
C LYS A 145 -14.76 -2.69 26.27
N ALA A 146 -15.94 -2.99 26.81
CA ALA A 146 -16.13 -4.00 27.87
C ALA A 146 -15.77 -5.42 27.40
N ASN A 147 -16.11 -5.75 26.14
CA ASN A 147 -15.72 -7.00 25.47
C ASN A 147 -14.24 -7.04 25.03
N GLY A 148 -13.44 -6.04 25.43
CA GLY A 148 -11.99 -6.03 25.31
C GLY A 148 -11.43 -5.40 24.04
N CYS A 149 -12.25 -4.81 23.15
CA CYS A 149 -11.76 -4.09 21.98
C CYS A 149 -11.03 -2.80 22.39
N HIS A 150 -9.98 -2.45 21.65
CA HIS A 150 -9.22 -1.21 21.86
C HIS A 150 -9.24 -0.24 20.66
N PHE A 151 -9.73 -0.70 19.52
CA PHE A 151 -9.89 0.11 18.31
C PHE A 151 -11.15 -0.27 17.54
N SER A 152 -11.60 0.63 16.69
CA SER A 152 -12.78 0.49 15.84
C SER A 152 -12.42 0.75 14.38
N LYS A 153 -13.30 0.36 13.46
CA LYS A 153 -13.14 0.58 12.03
C LYS A 153 -14.44 1.08 11.42
N ALA A 154 -14.41 2.28 10.85
CA ALA A 154 -15.55 2.89 10.16
C ALA A 154 -15.21 3.05 8.68
N ARG A 155 -15.99 2.40 7.82
CA ARG A 155 -15.83 2.35 6.37
C ARG A 155 -16.88 3.21 5.68
N CYS A 156 -16.43 4.04 4.75
CA CYS A 156 -17.23 4.71 3.73
C CYS A 156 -16.69 4.34 2.34
N VAL A 157 -17.53 4.46 1.31
CA VAL A 157 -17.19 4.05 -0.07
C VAL A 157 -17.39 5.16 -1.08
N PHE A 158 -16.55 5.17 -2.11
CA PHE A 158 -16.60 6.16 -3.19
C PHE A 158 -16.45 5.44 -4.54
N GLY A 159 -17.45 5.54 -5.42
CA GLY A 159 -17.37 5.03 -6.79
C GLY A 159 -16.60 6.00 -7.71
N ILE A 160 -16.02 5.49 -8.80
CA ILE A 160 -15.40 6.31 -9.86
C ILE A 160 -16.03 5.99 -11.22
N ASN A 161 -17.00 6.81 -11.62
CA ASN A 161 -17.56 6.93 -12.96
C ASN A 161 -17.19 8.32 -13.54
N PRO A 162 -17.68 8.74 -14.73
CA PRO A 162 -17.39 10.08 -15.26
C PRO A 162 -17.79 11.21 -14.29
N ASN A 163 -18.97 11.10 -13.68
CA ASN A 163 -19.56 12.13 -12.82
C ASN A 163 -19.34 11.87 -11.31
N THR A 164 -18.83 10.70 -10.92
CA THR A 164 -18.63 10.30 -9.51
C THR A 164 -17.13 10.19 -9.13
N PRO A 165 -16.76 10.38 -7.85
CA PRO A 165 -17.65 10.69 -6.73
C PRO A 165 -18.15 12.14 -6.74
N SER A 166 -19.44 12.35 -6.48
CA SER A 166 -20.05 13.69 -6.43
C SER A 166 -19.61 14.45 -5.18
N TYR A 167 -19.73 15.78 -5.22
CA TYR A 167 -19.45 16.62 -4.04
C TYR A 167 -20.32 16.22 -2.84
N SER A 168 -21.59 15.89 -3.07
CA SER A 168 -22.52 15.44 -2.03
C SER A 168 -22.05 14.14 -1.38
N ALA A 169 -21.67 13.14 -2.17
CA ALA A 169 -21.17 11.86 -1.64
C ALA A 169 -19.82 12.00 -0.93
N ILE A 170 -18.93 12.86 -1.43
CA ILE A 170 -17.66 13.20 -0.76
C ILE A 170 -17.93 13.81 0.62
N MET A 171 -18.73 14.88 0.68
CA MET A 171 -18.97 15.61 1.93
C MET A 171 -19.77 14.81 2.94
N GLU A 172 -20.76 14.03 2.50
CA GLU A 172 -21.58 13.24 3.42
C GLU A 172 -20.78 12.12 4.07
N ASN A 173 -20.07 11.30 3.28
CA ASN A 173 -19.20 10.26 3.83
C ASN A 173 -18.07 10.84 4.69
N ALA A 174 -17.50 12.00 4.33
CA ALA A 174 -16.48 12.66 5.15
C ALA A 174 -17.02 13.10 6.53
N ARG A 175 -18.26 13.64 6.59
CA ARG A 175 -18.93 13.97 7.85
C ARG A 175 -19.23 12.74 8.68
N VAL A 176 -19.74 11.68 8.05
CA VAL A 176 -20.04 10.40 8.69
C VAL A 176 -18.77 9.82 9.33
N LEU A 177 -17.64 9.76 8.60
CA LEU A 177 -16.35 9.34 9.14
C LEU A 177 -15.86 10.21 10.31
N GLY A 178 -16.05 11.53 10.23
CA GLY A 178 -15.73 12.47 11.31
C GLY A 178 -16.52 12.20 12.60
N ARG A 179 -17.85 12.00 12.48
CA ARG A 179 -18.71 11.63 13.61
C ARG A 179 -18.36 10.26 14.19
N PHE A 180 -18.11 9.26 13.34
CA PHE A 180 -17.62 7.94 13.79
C PHE A 180 -16.34 8.07 14.61
N ALA A 181 -15.34 8.80 14.11
CA ALA A 181 -14.05 8.94 14.78
C ALA A 181 -14.16 9.62 16.15
N SER A 182 -14.88 10.75 16.22
CA SER A 182 -15.12 11.49 17.48
C SER A 182 -15.82 10.63 18.54
N LEU A 183 -16.89 9.91 18.15
CA LEU A 183 -17.64 9.03 19.06
C LEU A 183 -16.82 7.82 19.53
N CYS A 184 -16.00 7.23 18.67
CA CYS A 184 -15.08 6.15 19.06
C CYS A 184 -14.01 6.62 20.06
N GLN A 185 -13.40 7.79 19.83
CA GLN A 185 -12.39 8.35 20.75
C GLN A 185 -13.00 8.66 22.12
N LYS A 186 -14.20 9.26 22.16
CA LYS A 186 -14.97 9.49 23.40
C LYS A 186 -15.22 8.19 24.20
N SER A 187 -15.32 7.04 23.52
CA SER A 187 -15.48 5.72 24.14
C SER A 187 -14.14 4.98 24.39
N GLY A 188 -12.99 5.64 24.21
CA GLY A 188 -11.67 5.02 24.42
C GLY A 188 -11.27 3.99 23.38
N LEU A 189 -11.80 4.07 22.17
CA LEU A 189 -11.43 3.25 21.01
C LEU A 189 -10.69 4.10 19.98
N VAL A 190 -9.53 3.63 19.50
CA VAL A 190 -8.83 4.25 18.37
C VAL A 190 -9.64 4.04 17.09
N PRO A 191 -10.09 5.10 16.38
CA PRO A 191 -10.76 4.93 15.10
C PRO A 191 -9.77 4.65 13.97
N ILE A 192 -10.05 3.60 13.20
CA ILE A 192 -9.58 3.43 11.82
C ILE A 192 -10.62 4.05 10.89
N VAL A 193 -10.26 5.19 10.30
CA VAL A 193 -11.05 5.92 9.32
C VAL A 193 -10.79 5.32 7.95
N GLN A 194 -11.71 4.48 7.46
CA GLN A 194 -11.58 3.79 6.18
C GLN A 194 -12.32 4.53 5.05
N ALA A 195 -11.57 5.26 4.24
CA ALA A 195 -12.06 5.93 3.02
C ALA A 195 -11.78 5.04 1.79
N GLU A 196 -12.72 4.17 1.43
CA GLU A 196 -12.52 3.16 0.39
C GLU A 196 -13.04 3.63 -0.98
N ILE A 197 -12.12 4.14 -1.80
CA ILE A 197 -12.39 4.52 -3.18
C ILE A 197 -12.31 3.28 -4.08
N PHE A 198 -13.42 2.83 -4.66
CA PHE A 198 -13.48 1.55 -5.36
C PHE A 198 -12.57 1.52 -6.61
N PRO A 199 -11.69 0.50 -6.75
CA PRO A 199 -10.85 0.33 -7.94
C PRO A 199 -11.62 -0.29 -9.12
N VAL A 200 -12.96 -0.27 -9.09
CA VAL A 200 -13.79 -0.83 -10.16
C VAL A 200 -14.00 0.22 -11.24
N GLY A 201 -13.75 -0.16 -12.50
CA GLY A 201 -13.99 0.69 -13.67
C GLY A 201 -12.80 0.78 -14.62
N TYR A 202 -12.92 1.69 -15.60
CA TYR A 202 -11.95 1.86 -16.69
C TYR A 202 -10.92 2.98 -16.44
N HIS A 203 -11.01 3.66 -15.29
CA HIS A 203 -10.25 4.86 -14.98
C HIS A 203 -8.72 4.63 -14.92
N GLY A 204 -7.96 5.65 -15.33
CA GLY A 204 -6.50 5.68 -15.23
C GLY A 204 -5.99 5.95 -13.80
N LEU A 205 -4.69 5.73 -13.61
CA LEU A 205 -3.98 5.98 -12.36
C LEU A 205 -4.09 7.45 -11.90
N ASP A 206 -4.09 8.37 -12.86
CA ASP A 206 -4.21 9.82 -12.67
C ASP A 206 -5.59 10.22 -12.13
N ARG A 207 -6.67 9.63 -12.65
CA ARG A 207 -8.04 9.82 -12.14
C ARG A 207 -8.16 9.25 -10.74
N MET A 208 -7.65 8.05 -10.47
CA MET A 208 -7.64 7.46 -9.13
C MET A 208 -6.86 8.32 -8.14
N GLN A 209 -5.68 8.82 -8.53
CA GLN A 209 -4.89 9.73 -7.70
C GLN A 209 -5.67 11.01 -7.38
N LYS A 210 -6.29 11.65 -8.40
CA LYS A 210 -7.02 12.90 -8.20
C LYS A 210 -8.27 12.72 -7.34
N VAL A 211 -9.00 11.61 -7.48
CA VAL A 211 -10.13 11.27 -6.60
C VAL A 211 -9.63 11.04 -5.18
N THR A 212 -8.53 10.29 -5.00
CA THR A 212 -7.91 10.05 -3.68
C THR A 212 -7.51 11.35 -2.99
N GLU A 213 -6.85 12.27 -3.70
CA GLU A 213 -6.49 13.58 -3.17
C GLU A 213 -7.74 14.41 -2.77
N THR A 214 -8.82 14.33 -3.55
CA THR A 214 -10.03 15.11 -3.29
C THR A 214 -10.83 14.56 -2.10
N VAL A 215 -11.00 13.23 -2.03
CA VAL A 215 -11.68 12.54 -0.93
C VAL A 215 -10.91 12.72 0.39
N LEU A 216 -9.60 12.46 0.41
CA LEU A 216 -8.81 12.58 1.64
C LEU A 216 -8.76 14.02 2.17
N SER A 217 -8.70 15.03 1.29
CA SER A 217 -8.78 16.44 1.70
C SER A 217 -10.10 16.74 2.44
N ALA A 218 -11.23 16.26 1.93
CA ALA A 218 -12.53 16.44 2.58
C ALA A 218 -12.64 15.65 3.91
N VAL A 219 -12.11 14.42 3.95
CA VAL A 219 -12.07 13.60 5.16
C VAL A 219 -11.25 14.27 6.26
N PHE A 220 -10.02 14.72 5.99
CA PHE A 220 -9.19 15.38 7.01
C PHE A 220 -9.74 16.75 7.44
N LYS A 221 -10.38 17.50 6.54
CA LYS A 221 -11.13 18.70 6.92
C LYS A 221 -12.25 18.37 7.91
N CYS A 222 -13.05 17.34 7.64
CA CYS A 222 -14.13 16.92 8.54
C CYS A 222 -13.58 16.36 9.87
N LEU A 223 -12.51 15.56 9.86
CA LEU A 223 -11.88 15.07 11.09
C LEU A 223 -11.44 16.24 12.00
N ASN A 224 -10.86 17.29 11.42
CA ASN A 224 -10.52 18.51 12.15
C ASN A 224 -11.76 19.27 12.66
N ASP A 225 -12.82 19.38 11.85
CA ASP A 225 -14.07 20.05 12.24
C ASP A 225 -14.80 19.32 13.39
N TYR A 226 -14.69 18.00 13.46
CA TYR A 226 -15.18 17.17 14.58
C TYR A 226 -14.15 16.98 15.71
N GLN A 227 -13.07 17.78 15.73
CA GLN A 227 -12.05 17.82 16.77
C GLN A 227 -11.41 16.45 17.07
N VAL A 228 -11.19 15.64 16.02
CA VAL A 228 -10.59 14.31 16.14
C VAL A 228 -9.10 14.43 16.43
N PHE A 229 -8.66 13.79 17.50
CA PHE A 229 -7.26 13.70 17.91
C PHE A 229 -6.48 12.75 16.97
N LEU A 230 -5.66 13.31 16.08
CA LEU A 230 -5.07 12.57 14.95
C LEU A 230 -3.99 11.56 15.38
N GLU A 231 -3.25 11.86 16.45
CA GLU A 231 -2.24 10.99 17.05
C GLU A 231 -2.86 9.73 17.71
N GLY A 232 -4.18 9.74 17.90
CA GLY A 232 -4.99 8.60 18.33
C GLY A 232 -5.91 8.08 17.22
N CYS A 233 -5.61 8.34 15.95
CA CYS A 233 -6.41 7.97 14.79
C CYS A 233 -5.53 7.29 13.71
N LEU A 234 -6.11 6.34 12.97
CA LEU A 234 -5.45 5.67 11.84
C LEU A 234 -6.25 5.87 10.56
N LEU A 235 -5.57 6.08 9.43
CA LEU A 235 -6.20 6.15 8.12
C LEU A 235 -6.15 4.77 7.45
N ALA A 236 -7.27 4.27 6.96
CA ALA A 236 -7.30 3.15 6.01
C ALA A 236 -7.74 3.63 4.62
N VAL A 237 -6.94 3.35 3.60
CA VAL A 237 -7.18 3.84 2.23
C VAL A 237 -6.62 2.84 1.21
N ASN A 238 -7.20 2.85 0.00
CA ASN A 238 -6.70 2.01 -1.09
C ASN A 238 -5.35 2.51 -1.59
N MET A 239 -4.55 1.58 -2.10
CA MET A 239 -3.44 1.92 -2.98
C MET A 239 -3.98 2.61 -4.23
N VAL A 240 -3.27 3.63 -4.73
CA VAL A 240 -3.65 4.32 -5.96
C VAL A 240 -3.24 3.44 -7.15
N THR A 241 -4.22 2.78 -7.77
CA THR A 241 -4.03 1.90 -8.94
C THR A 241 -4.86 2.39 -10.13
N SER A 242 -4.62 1.85 -11.32
CA SER A 242 -5.63 1.93 -12.38
C SER A 242 -6.85 1.07 -12.03
N GLY A 243 -7.99 1.35 -12.66
CA GLY A 243 -9.20 0.57 -12.50
C GLY A 243 -9.04 -0.87 -12.99
N ASN A 244 -9.75 -1.81 -12.38
CA ASN A 244 -9.64 -3.25 -12.67
C ASN A 244 -9.89 -3.59 -14.16
N SER A 245 -10.85 -2.91 -14.78
CA SER A 245 -11.22 -3.03 -16.20
C SER A 245 -10.42 -2.10 -17.12
N SER A 246 -9.48 -1.31 -16.59
CA SER A 246 -8.59 -0.51 -17.42
C SER A 246 -7.62 -1.40 -18.19
N THR A 247 -7.44 -1.07 -19.47
CA THR A 247 -6.45 -1.70 -20.37
C THR A 247 -5.02 -1.37 -19.97
N TRP A 248 -4.81 -0.25 -19.26
CA TRP A 248 -3.50 0.18 -18.78
C TRP A 248 -3.23 -0.38 -17.38
N LYS A 249 -2.32 -1.36 -17.28
CA LYS A 249 -1.82 -1.86 -16.00
C LYS A 249 -0.62 -1.01 -15.54
N CYS A 250 -0.61 -0.66 -14.27
CA CYS A 250 0.43 0.16 -13.66
C CYS A 250 1.51 -0.74 -13.05
N SER A 251 2.78 -0.31 -13.08
CA SER A 251 3.81 -1.01 -12.31
C SER A 251 3.64 -0.76 -10.80
N PRO A 252 4.14 -1.66 -9.92
CA PRO A 252 4.18 -1.39 -8.48
C PRO A 252 4.89 -0.07 -8.12
N GLN A 253 5.85 0.36 -8.94
CA GLN A 253 6.58 1.62 -8.77
C GLN A 253 5.71 2.84 -9.10
N ASP A 254 4.86 2.76 -10.13
CA ASP A 254 3.88 3.82 -10.46
C ASP A 254 2.81 3.92 -9.36
N VAL A 255 2.29 2.78 -8.90
CA VAL A 255 1.37 2.69 -7.76
C VAL A 255 2.00 3.31 -6.51
N ALA A 256 3.28 3.03 -6.25
CA ALA A 256 4.01 3.59 -5.13
C ALA A 256 4.17 5.11 -5.21
N MET A 257 4.59 5.63 -6.38
CA MET A 257 4.70 7.06 -6.67
C MET A 257 3.36 7.78 -6.47
N ALA A 258 2.29 7.28 -7.10
CA ALA A 258 0.97 7.91 -7.05
C ALA A 258 0.35 7.85 -5.64
N THR A 259 0.49 6.72 -4.94
CA THR A 259 -0.03 6.55 -3.57
C THR A 259 0.69 7.49 -2.59
N VAL A 260 2.02 7.49 -2.55
CA VAL A 260 2.78 8.33 -1.61
C VAL A 260 2.62 9.82 -1.94
N THR A 261 2.46 10.18 -3.23
CA THR A 261 2.15 11.55 -3.63
C THR A 261 0.78 12.01 -3.14
N ALA A 262 -0.27 11.19 -3.31
CA ALA A 262 -1.62 11.52 -2.84
C ALA A 262 -1.67 11.67 -1.31
N LEU A 263 -1.00 10.78 -0.57
CA LEU A 263 -0.90 10.85 0.90
C LEU A 263 -0.18 12.13 1.35
N ASN A 264 0.99 12.45 0.80
CA ASN A 264 1.73 13.67 1.15
C ASN A 264 0.98 14.98 0.87
N ARG A 265 0.01 14.98 -0.05
CA ARG A 265 -0.80 16.15 -0.39
C ARG A 265 -2.01 16.36 0.52
N THR A 266 -2.36 15.39 1.36
CA THR A 266 -3.68 15.36 2.03
C THR A 266 -3.68 14.92 3.48
N VAL A 267 -2.78 14.02 3.87
CA VAL A 267 -2.71 13.49 5.24
C VAL A 267 -1.88 14.44 6.10
N PRO A 268 -2.34 14.85 7.30
CA PRO A 268 -1.52 15.64 8.23
C PRO A 268 -0.46 14.77 8.92
N PRO A 269 0.78 15.27 9.15
CA PRO A 269 1.85 14.52 9.83
C PRO A 269 1.50 13.90 11.20
N ALA A 270 0.49 14.43 11.91
CA ALA A 270 0.05 13.95 13.22
C ALA A 270 -0.70 12.60 13.20
N VAL A 271 -1.19 12.13 12.05
CA VAL A 271 -1.91 10.84 11.96
C VAL A 271 -0.99 9.69 12.41
N ALA A 272 -1.45 8.84 13.33
CA ALA A 272 -0.57 7.82 13.92
C ALA A 272 -0.02 6.81 12.89
N GLY A 273 -0.74 6.55 11.79
CA GLY A 273 -0.30 5.67 10.72
C GLY A 273 -1.28 5.53 9.57
N VAL A 274 -0.78 5.06 8.42
CA VAL A 274 -1.55 4.77 7.21
C VAL A 274 -1.58 3.26 6.96
N LEU A 275 -2.79 2.74 6.79
CA LEU A 275 -3.09 1.33 6.57
C LEU A 275 -3.60 1.16 5.13
N LEU A 276 -2.83 0.46 4.30
CA LEU A 276 -3.19 0.21 2.91
C LEU A 276 -4.17 -0.95 2.81
N LEU A 277 -5.29 -0.72 2.12
CA LEU A 277 -6.26 -1.73 1.75
C LEU A 277 -5.81 -2.46 0.48
N SER A 278 -6.03 -3.76 0.41
CA SER A 278 -5.78 -4.56 -0.80
C SER A 278 -6.85 -4.34 -1.89
N GLY A 279 -8.04 -3.86 -1.51
CA GLY A 279 -9.19 -3.74 -2.42
C GLY A 279 -9.47 -5.04 -3.19
N CYS A 280 -9.45 -4.94 -4.52
CA CYS A 280 -9.66 -6.07 -5.43
C CYS A 280 -8.37 -6.74 -5.94
N LEU A 281 -7.18 -6.33 -5.46
CA LEU A 281 -5.90 -6.89 -5.88
C LEU A 281 -5.76 -8.37 -5.49
N SER A 282 -4.97 -9.13 -6.26
CA SER A 282 -4.52 -10.46 -5.84
C SER A 282 -3.57 -10.39 -4.63
N GLU A 283 -3.41 -11.53 -3.95
CA GLU A 283 -2.50 -11.68 -2.80
C GLU A 283 -1.05 -11.27 -3.16
N VAL A 284 -0.62 -11.59 -4.38
CA VAL A 284 0.73 -11.27 -4.89
C VAL A 284 0.86 -9.78 -5.26
N GLU A 285 -0.11 -9.21 -5.97
CA GLU A 285 -0.10 -7.78 -6.34
C GLU A 285 -0.17 -6.87 -5.11
N ALA A 286 -1.03 -7.22 -4.12
CA ALA A 286 -1.13 -6.47 -2.88
C ALA A 286 0.21 -6.45 -2.13
N THR A 287 0.89 -7.61 -2.03
CA THR A 287 2.21 -7.73 -1.41
C THR A 287 3.27 -6.95 -2.19
N ALA A 288 3.26 -7.03 -3.53
CA ALA A 288 4.23 -6.34 -4.39
C ALA A 288 4.08 -4.81 -4.35
N ASN A 289 2.84 -4.30 -4.38
CA ASN A 289 2.53 -2.88 -4.29
C ASN A 289 2.83 -2.32 -2.89
N LEU A 290 2.46 -3.05 -1.82
CA LEU A 290 2.83 -2.71 -0.44
C LEU A 290 4.35 -2.59 -0.29
N ASN A 291 5.10 -3.59 -0.80
CA ASN A 291 6.55 -3.54 -0.83
C ASN A 291 7.01 -2.28 -1.55
N ALA A 292 6.60 -2.04 -2.80
CA ALA A 292 7.00 -0.87 -3.57
C ALA A 292 6.69 0.48 -2.88
N ILE A 293 5.56 0.62 -2.20
CA ILE A 293 5.19 1.80 -1.40
C ILE A 293 6.15 1.97 -0.20
N SER A 294 6.45 0.89 0.51
CA SER A 294 7.49 0.88 1.55
C SER A 294 8.86 1.22 0.98
N GLN A 295 9.17 0.76 -0.24
CA GLN A 295 10.42 1.06 -0.95
C GLN A 295 10.52 2.48 -1.51
N PHE A 296 9.40 3.19 -1.63
CA PHE A 296 9.37 4.49 -2.29
C PHE A 296 10.26 5.52 -1.60
N VAL A 297 11.13 6.17 -2.37
CA VAL A 297 12.03 7.23 -1.88
C VAL A 297 11.27 8.56 -1.87
N GLY A 298 10.85 8.99 -0.69
CA GLY A 298 10.11 10.24 -0.49
C GLY A 298 9.73 10.41 0.97
N LYS A 299 9.29 11.63 1.32
CA LYS A 299 8.82 11.93 2.69
C LYS A 299 7.62 11.03 3.03
N LYS A 300 7.71 10.31 4.14
CA LYS A 300 6.66 9.47 4.72
C LYS A 300 6.70 9.70 6.24
N PRO A 301 6.03 10.74 6.77
CA PRO A 301 6.12 11.07 8.19
C PRO A 301 5.33 10.08 9.06
N TRP A 302 4.44 9.29 8.45
CA TRP A 302 3.67 8.22 9.10
C TRP A 302 4.31 6.85 8.82
N PRO A 303 4.18 5.88 9.74
CA PRO A 303 4.33 4.48 9.39
C PRO A 303 3.26 4.10 8.36
N ILE A 304 3.67 3.43 7.29
CA ILE A 304 2.78 2.85 6.28
C ILE A 304 2.86 1.33 6.40
N THR A 305 1.70 0.68 6.56
CA THR A 305 1.57 -0.78 6.62
C THR A 305 0.26 -1.22 5.98
N PHE A 306 -0.17 -2.46 6.19
CA PHE A 306 -1.33 -3.07 5.54
C PHE A 306 -2.53 -3.29 6.50
N ILE A 307 -3.74 -3.26 5.93
CA ILE A 307 -4.97 -3.73 6.56
C ILE A 307 -5.74 -4.61 5.56
N PHE A 308 -5.49 -5.92 5.61
CA PHE A 308 -5.88 -6.87 4.56
C PHE A 308 -6.89 -7.90 5.05
N GLY A 309 -7.93 -8.15 4.25
CA GLY A 309 -8.87 -9.28 4.40
C GLY A 309 -8.52 -10.38 3.42
N LYS A 310 -9.24 -10.44 2.28
CA LYS A 310 -9.04 -11.45 1.20
C LYS A 310 -7.56 -11.66 0.84
N ALA A 311 -6.76 -10.60 0.78
CA ALA A 311 -5.34 -10.69 0.42
C ALA A 311 -4.45 -11.40 1.46
N LEU A 312 -4.94 -11.66 2.67
CA LEU A 312 -4.24 -12.38 3.73
C LEU A 312 -4.79 -13.80 3.94
N HIS A 313 -6.11 -13.92 4.15
CA HIS A 313 -6.75 -15.21 4.46
C HIS A 313 -7.36 -15.92 3.23
N GLY A 314 -7.19 -15.39 2.01
CA GLY A 314 -7.85 -15.92 0.80
C GLY A 314 -7.38 -17.34 0.45
N SER A 315 -6.08 -17.57 0.39
CA SER A 315 -5.49 -18.90 0.21
C SER A 315 -5.77 -19.83 1.41
N SER A 316 -5.75 -19.29 2.63
CA SER A 316 -6.08 -20.03 3.86
C SER A 316 -7.51 -20.60 3.81
N LEU A 317 -8.50 -19.78 3.43
CA LEU A 317 -9.89 -20.22 3.21
C LEU A 317 -10.01 -21.34 2.16
N ARG A 318 -9.29 -21.22 1.03
CA ARG A 318 -9.28 -22.22 -0.06
C ARG A 318 -8.60 -23.53 0.35
N ALA A 319 -7.64 -23.49 1.27
CA ALA A 319 -7.01 -24.68 1.82
C ALA A 319 -7.91 -25.36 2.87
N TRP A 320 -8.55 -24.58 3.74
CA TRP A 320 -9.46 -25.09 4.77
C TRP A 320 -10.66 -25.84 4.17
N LYS A 321 -11.35 -25.23 3.19
CA LYS A 321 -12.58 -25.76 2.55
C LYS A 321 -13.73 -26.10 3.52
N GLY A 322 -13.67 -25.68 4.78
CA GLY A 322 -14.63 -26.09 5.81
C GLY A 322 -14.32 -27.44 6.48
N ASN A 323 -13.21 -28.12 6.16
CA ASN A 323 -12.83 -29.39 6.79
C ASN A 323 -11.96 -29.13 8.05
N PRO A 324 -12.35 -29.65 9.24
CA PRO A 324 -11.52 -29.62 10.45
C PRO A 324 -10.09 -30.15 10.26
N GLU A 325 -9.87 -31.18 9.44
CA GLU A 325 -8.54 -31.78 9.20
C GLU A 325 -7.56 -30.79 8.54
N ASN A 326 -8.10 -29.88 7.71
CA ASN A 326 -7.31 -28.88 6.98
C ASN A 326 -7.00 -27.63 7.80
N VAL A 327 -7.43 -27.54 9.07
CA VAL A 327 -7.21 -26.36 9.92
C VAL A 327 -5.73 -25.99 9.99
N LYS A 328 -4.84 -26.95 10.28
CA LYS A 328 -3.40 -26.66 10.41
C LYS A 328 -2.79 -26.15 9.11
N ILE A 329 -3.11 -26.77 7.98
CA ILE A 329 -2.66 -26.34 6.63
C ILE A 329 -3.13 -24.91 6.33
N ALA A 330 -4.38 -24.59 6.66
CA ALA A 330 -4.93 -23.25 6.46
C ALA A 330 -4.27 -22.20 7.35
N GLN A 331 -3.93 -22.55 8.59
CA GLN A 331 -3.20 -21.69 9.53
C GLN A 331 -1.77 -21.41 9.06
N ASP A 332 -1.05 -22.44 8.61
CA ASP A 332 0.33 -22.30 8.13
C ASP A 332 0.41 -21.41 6.89
N ILE A 333 -0.55 -21.52 5.97
CA ILE A 333 -0.70 -20.62 4.81
C ILE A 333 -1.02 -19.18 5.24
N LEU A 334 -1.89 -18.98 6.24
CA LEU A 334 -2.18 -17.65 6.77
C LEU A 334 -0.92 -17.01 7.39
N LEU A 335 -0.15 -17.79 8.14
CA LEU A 335 1.10 -17.34 8.78
C LEU A 335 2.16 -16.98 7.73
N GLU A 336 2.29 -17.75 6.65
CA GLU A 336 3.16 -17.42 5.52
C GLU A 336 2.77 -16.07 4.89
N LYS A 337 1.47 -15.87 4.56
CA LYS A 337 0.99 -14.61 4.00
C LYS A 337 1.13 -13.42 4.96
N ALA A 338 1.02 -13.64 6.26
CA ALA A 338 1.32 -12.62 7.26
C ALA A 338 2.82 -12.24 7.26
N LYS A 339 3.71 -13.23 7.23
CA LYS A 339 5.18 -13.03 7.19
C LYS A 339 5.64 -12.34 5.90
N ASP A 340 5.04 -12.65 4.76
CA ASP A 340 5.34 -11.94 3.50
C ASP A 340 4.91 -10.48 3.51
N ASN A 341 3.71 -10.18 4.01
CA ASN A 341 3.23 -8.80 4.10
C ASN A 341 3.97 -7.99 5.17
N SER A 342 4.41 -8.63 6.26
CA SER A 342 5.34 -8.06 7.25
C SER A 342 6.65 -7.60 6.59
N ARG A 343 7.27 -8.47 5.77
CA ARG A 343 8.53 -8.15 5.05
C ARG A 343 8.33 -7.09 3.97
N ALA A 344 7.19 -7.12 3.28
CA ALA A 344 6.80 -6.09 2.33
C ALA A 344 6.64 -4.72 3.00
N ALA A 345 5.97 -4.65 4.16
CA ALA A 345 5.86 -3.42 4.94
C ALA A 345 7.23 -2.87 5.39
N LEU A 346 8.22 -3.75 5.64
CA LEU A 346 9.62 -3.37 5.91
C LEU A 346 10.43 -2.99 4.66
N GLY A 347 9.92 -3.22 3.44
CA GLY A 347 10.57 -2.84 2.18
C GLY A 347 11.85 -3.61 1.85
N TYR A 348 12.01 -4.88 2.27
CA TYR A 348 13.29 -5.57 2.12
C TYR A 348 13.66 -5.82 0.64
N ARG A 349 14.64 -5.05 0.12
CA ARG A 349 14.92 -4.96 -1.32
C ARG A 349 15.54 -6.19 -1.97
N CYS A 350 16.50 -6.81 -1.29
CA CYS A 350 17.42 -7.76 -1.92
C CYS A 350 17.22 -9.21 -1.49
N PHE A 351 16.15 -9.54 -0.76
CA PHE A 351 16.00 -10.87 -0.13
C PHE A 351 16.12 -12.01 -1.15
N LYS A 352 15.31 -11.96 -2.22
CA LYS A 352 15.31 -12.99 -3.26
C LYS A 352 16.61 -13.05 -4.06
N ALA A 353 17.24 -11.89 -4.34
CA ALA A 353 18.51 -11.81 -5.04
C ALA A 353 19.68 -12.39 -4.21
N VAL A 354 19.70 -12.12 -2.89
CA VAL A 354 20.64 -12.71 -1.94
C VAL A 354 20.46 -14.23 -1.90
N MET A 355 19.23 -14.73 -1.72
CA MET A 355 18.99 -16.17 -1.66
C MET A 355 19.38 -16.86 -2.97
N PHE A 356 19.04 -16.27 -4.11
CA PHE A 356 19.47 -16.75 -5.42
C PHE A 356 21.00 -16.81 -5.51
N LEU A 357 21.70 -15.74 -5.17
CA LEU A 357 23.16 -15.65 -5.28
C LEU A 357 23.87 -16.66 -4.37
N THR A 358 23.42 -16.81 -3.11
CA THR A 358 24.01 -17.78 -2.17
C THR A 358 23.77 -19.22 -2.59
N GLY A 359 22.59 -19.55 -3.15
CA GLY A 359 22.32 -20.88 -3.69
C GLY A 359 23.07 -21.16 -4.99
N PHE A 360 23.17 -20.15 -5.85
CA PHE A 360 23.88 -20.21 -7.13
C PHE A 360 25.37 -20.49 -6.94
N ILE A 361 26.03 -19.74 -6.06
CA ILE A 361 27.46 -19.89 -5.81
C ILE A 361 27.73 -21.25 -5.12
N PHE A 362 26.93 -21.66 -4.15
CA PHE A 362 27.07 -22.97 -3.50
C PHE A 362 26.92 -24.15 -4.48
N GLY A 363 25.83 -24.15 -5.26
CA GLY A 363 25.56 -25.20 -6.24
C GLY A 363 26.65 -25.26 -7.30
N SER A 364 27.13 -24.10 -7.77
CA SER A 364 28.24 -24.02 -8.72
C SER A 364 29.54 -24.58 -8.14
N ILE A 365 29.95 -24.14 -6.95
CA ILE A 365 31.23 -24.56 -6.34
C ILE A 365 31.23 -26.06 -6.05
N ILE A 366 30.20 -26.59 -5.37
CA ILE A 366 30.19 -28.02 -5.00
C ILE A 366 30.16 -28.91 -6.24
N VAL A 367 29.31 -28.61 -7.22
CA VAL A 367 29.22 -29.43 -8.43
C VAL A 367 30.52 -29.35 -9.24
N TYR A 368 31.15 -28.17 -9.31
CA TYR A 368 32.46 -28.03 -9.95
C TYR A 368 33.56 -28.86 -9.26
N LEU A 369 33.61 -28.87 -7.92
CA LEU A 369 34.56 -29.67 -7.15
C LEU A 369 34.34 -31.19 -7.36
N ILE A 370 33.10 -31.66 -7.37
CA ILE A 370 32.75 -33.06 -7.66
C ILE A 370 33.20 -33.44 -9.08
N CYS A 371 32.89 -32.60 -10.07
CA CYS A 371 33.29 -32.82 -11.47
C CYS A 371 34.81 -32.83 -11.68
N LEU A 372 35.57 -32.05 -10.89
CA LEU A 372 37.03 -32.09 -10.89
C LEU A 372 37.59 -33.39 -10.30
N GLN A 373 37.02 -33.88 -9.20
CA GLN A 373 37.46 -35.10 -8.53
C GLN A 373 37.23 -36.35 -9.41
N GLU A 374 36.05 -36.46 -10.00
CA GLU A 374 35.63 -37.60 -10.84
C GLU A 374 36.12 -37.49 -12.30
N LYS A 375 36.79 -36.39 -12.70
CA LYS A 375 37.30 -36.12 -14.05
C LYS A 375 36.27 -36.33 -15.18
N LEU A 376 35.00 -36.00 -14.93
CA LEU A 376 33.86 -36.39 -15.78
C LEU A 376 33.89 -35.79 -17.18
N LEU A 377 34.26 -34.51 -17.31
CA LEU A 377 34.25 -33.76 -18.57
C LEU A 377 35.51 -32.88 -18.69
N PRO A 378 35.86 -32.40 -19.90
CA PRO A 378 36.83 -31.32 -20.06
C PRO A 378 36.41 -30.06 -19.28
N ALA A 379 37.38 -29.19 -18.94
CA ALA A 379 37.18 -28.06 -18.02
C ALA A 379 35.97 -27.15 -18.35
N TYR A 380 35.74 -26.86 -19.63
CA TYR A 380 34.58 -26.09 -20.09
C TYR A 380 33.24 -26.82 -19.86
N GLY A 381 33.22 -28.15 -19.99
CA GLY A 381 32.05 -28.98 -19.68
C GLY A 381 31.75 -29.01 -18.18
N ASN A 382 32.78 -29.19 -17.35
CA ASN A 382 32.64 -29.11 -15.88
C ASN A 382 32.08 -27.74 -15.45
N ALA A 383 32.58 -26.64 -16.04
CA ALA A 383 32.07 -25.30 -15.78
C ALA A 383 30.60 -25.14 -16.22
N GLY A 384 30.22 -25.68 -17.39
CA GLY A 384 28.84 -25.64 -17.88
C GLY A 384 27.86 -26.40 -16.98
N VAL A 385 28.20 -27.61 -16.55
CA VAL A 385 27.39 -28.41 -15.62
C VAL A 385 27.27 -27.73 -14.25
N ALA A 386 28.37 -27.19 -13.73
CA ALA A 386 28.38 -26.43 -12.48
C ALA A 386 27.48 -25.19 -12.54
N LEU A 387 27.55 -24.39 -13.62
CA LEU A 387 26.68 -23.22 -13.81
C LEU A 387 25.20 -23.60 -13.94
N GLY A 388 24.89 -24.68 -14.66
CA GLY A 388 23.52 -25.20 -14.78
C GLY A 388 22.93 -25.64 -13.44
N ALA A 389 23.71 -26.39 -12.65
CA ALA A 389 23.32 -26.78 -11.30
C ALA A 389 23.24 -25.59 -10.35
N GLY A 390 24.15 -24.61 -10.47
CA GLY A 390 24.09 -23.33 -9.77
C GLY A 390 22.78 -22.60 -10.03
N ILE A 391 22.35 -22.46 -11.30
CA ILE A 391 21.06 -21.83 -11.62
C ILE A 391 19.91 -22.58 -10.96
N LEU A 392 19.91 -23.93 -10.99
CA LEU A 392 18.89 -24.74 -10.34
C LEU A 392 18.86 -24.52 -8.81
N PHE A 393 20.00 -24.61 -8.12
CA PHE A 393 20.09 -24.37 -6.68
C PHE A 393 19.74 -22.93 -6.29
N GLY A 394 20.15 -21.93 -7.09
CA GLY A 394 19.78 -20.53 -6.89
C GLY A 394 18.28 -20.28 -7.07
N LEU A 395 17.64 -20.92 -8.05
CA LEU A 395 16.18 -20.86 -8.19
C LEU A 395 15.47 -21.56 -7.02
N ILE A 396 15.94 -22.72 -6.57
CA ILE A 396 15.38 -23.43 -5.41
C ILE A 396 15.49 -22.59 -4.13
N THR A 397 16.66 -22.00 -3.82
CA THR A 397 16.82 -21.14 -2.63
C THR A 397 16.04 -19.83 -2.72
N MET A 398 15.83 -19.30 -3.93
CA MET A 398 14.99 -18.12 -4.18
C MET A 398 13.50 -18.42 -4.01
N LEU A 399 13.04 -19.59 -4.44
CA LEU A 399 11.65 -20.04 -4.38
C LEU A 399 11.27 -20.54 -2.98
N VAL A 400 12.14 -21.35 -2.36
CA VAL A 400 11.92 -21.95 -1.04
C VAL A 400 12.75 -21.20 0.00
N GLN A 401 12.15 -20.15 0.57
CA GLN A 401 12.81 -19.22 1.48
C GLN A 401 13.50 -19.88 2.68
N TYR A 402 12.91 -20.93 3.27
CA TYR A 402 13.54 -21.64 4.39
C TYR A 402 14.85 -22.31 3.98
N VAL A 403 14.93 -22.84 2.76
CA VAL A 403 16.18 -23.37 2.19
C VAL A 403 17.17 -22.22 1.99
N GLY A 404 16.76 -21.07 1.43
CA GLY A 404 17.64 -19.89 1.32
C GLY A 404 18.20 -19.37 2.66
N LEU A 405 17.35 -19.26 3.69
CA LEU A 405 17.75 -18.84 5.04
C LEU A 405 18.71 -19.85 5.69
N PHE A 406 18.36 -21.13 5.61
CA PHE A 406 19.20 -22.24 6.09
C PHE A 406 20.57 -22.19 5.40
N MET A 407 20.59 -22.07 4.08
CA MET A 407 21.82 -21.99 3.29
C MET A 407 22.67 -20.76 3.64
N THR A 408 22.07 -19.59 3.82
CA THR A 408 22.80 -18.38 4.24
C THR A 408 23.44 -18.55 5.62
N GLY A 409 22.72 -19.14 6.58
CA GLY A 409 23.25 -19.46 7.90
C GLY A 409 24.34 -20.54 7.84
N PHE A 410 24.14 -21.58 7.03
CA PHE A 410 25.10 -22.67 6.82
C PHE A 410 26.45 -22.16 6.32
N HIS A 411 26.46 -21.29 5.31
CA HIS A 411 27.70 -20.65 4.84
C HIS A 411 28.36 -19.81 5.93
N THR A 412 27.58 -19.05 6.70
CA THR A 412 28.11 -18.22 7.80
C THR A 412 28.83 -19.08 8.84
N GLY A 413 28.24 -20.24 9.18
CA GLY A 413 28.85 -21.23 10.07
C GLY A 413 30.08 -21.92 9.48
N LEU A 414 30.08 -22.25 8.18
CA LEU A 414 31.26 -22.78 7.49
C LEU A 414 32.43 -21.78 7.53
N PHE A 415 32.20 -20.52 7.16
CA PHE A 415 33.25 -19.49 7.20
C PHE A 415 33.79 -19.25 8.61
N LEU A 416 32.92 -19.22 9.63
CA LEU A 416 33.36 -19.10 11.01
C LEU A 416 34.15 -20.33 11.48
N GLY A 417 33.78 -21.53 11.01
CA GLY A 417 34.54 -22.76 11.25
C GLY A 417 35.92 -22.74 10.61
N VAL A 418 36.05 -22.26 9.36
CA VAL A 418 37.34 -22.07 8.68
C VAL A 418 38.23 -21.09 9.45
N ILE A 419 37.68 -19.94 9.87
CA ILE A 419 38.40 -18.97 10.71
C ILE A 419 38.83 -19.61 12.03
N SER A 420 37.96 -20.39 12.68
CA SER A 420 38.26 -21.04 13.96
C SER A 420 39.40 -22.06 13.84
N LEU A 421 39.45 -22.83 12.75
CA LEU A 421 40.55 -23.76 12.46
C LEU A 421 41.87 -23.02 12.20
N ALA A 422 41.84 -21.94 11.41
CA ALA A 422 43.02 -21.13 11.12
C ALA A 422 43.59 -20.42 12.37
N VAL A 423 42.72 -19.97 13.28
CA VAL A 423 43.12 -19.35 14.56
C VAL A 423 43.59 -20.40 15.57
N ALA A 424 42.96 -21.57 15.65
CA ALA A 424 43.38 -22.64 16.56
C ALA A 424 44.83 -23.09 16.33
N GLU A 425 45.27 -23.16 15.08
CA GLU A 425 46.66 -23.46 14.74
C GLU A 425 47.65 -22.41 15.27
N HIS A 426 47.27 -21.12 15.30
CA HIS A 426 48.11 -20.06 15.86
C HIS A 426 48.32 -20.23 17.38
N PHE A 427 47.38 -20.88 18.07
CA PHE A 427 47.49 -21.28 19.48
C PHE A 427 48.03 -22.71 19.66
N TYR A 428 48.78 -23.23 18.68
CA TYR A 428 49.39 -24.56 18.66
C TYR A 428 48.42 -25.75 18.68
N TRP A 429 47.12 -25.53 18.45
CA TRP A 429 46.15 -26.62 18.36
C TRP A 429 45.93 -27.03 16.90
N GLN A 430 46.66 -28.06 16.46
CA GLN A 430 46.47 -28.69 15.15
C GLN A 430 45.51 -29.90 15.27
N PRO A 431 44.46 -29.99 14.42
CA PRO A 431 43.60 -31.18 14.36
C PRO A 431 44.40 -32.40 13.87
N THR A 432 44.33 -33.52 14.58
CA THR A 432 45.06 -34.75 14.22
C THR A 432 44.37 -35.61 13.17
N ALA A 433 43.10 -35.32 12.86
CA ALA A 433 42.29 -36.07 11.90
C ALA A 433 41.37 -35.14 11.10
N VAL A 434 41.23 -35.42 9.79
CA VAL A 434 40.34 -34.66 8.88
C VAL A 434 38.88 -34.71 9.34
N TRP A 435 38.46 -35.78 10.02
CA TRP A 435 37.11 -35.86 10.62
C TRP A 435 36.86 -34.80 11.69
N MET A 436 37.89 -34.26 12.35
CA MET A 436 37.74 -33.12 13.27
C MET A 436 37.50 -31.81 12.49
N THR A 437 38.18 -31.57 11.37
CA THR A 437 37.94 -30.37 10.55
C THR A 437 36.55 -30.41 9.92
N VAL A 438 36.14 -31.57 9.39
CA VAL A 438 34.78 -31.82 8.89
C VAL A 438 33.73 -31.63 10.00
N GLY A 439 33.98 -32.14 11.21
CA GLY A 439 33.08 -32.01 12.35
C GLY A 439 32.88 -30.55 12.80
N VAL A 440 33.96 -29.76 12.86
CA VAL A 440 33.90 -28.32 13.18
C VAL A 440 33.12 -27.55 12.10
N LEU A 441 33.38 -27.84 10.81
CA LEU A 441 32.71 -27.17 9.70
C LEU A 441 31.22 -27.52 9.60
N LEU A 442 30.86 -28.79 9.64
CA LEU A 442 29.46 -29.21 9.59
C LEU A 442 28.68 -28.83 10.85
N GLY A 443 29.30 -28.94 12.03
CA GLY A 443 28.70 -28.53 13.31
C GLY A 443 28.45 -27.01 13.35
N GLY A 444 29.45 -26.21 12.99
CA GLY A 444 29.33 -24.75 12.88
C GLY A 444 28.30 -24.35 11.82
N GLY A 445 28.33 -24.98 10.66
CA GLY A 445 27.35 -24.79 9.58
C GLY A 445 25.92 -25.06 10.03
N LEU A 446 25.64 -26.23 10.60
CA LEU A 446 24.30 -26.59 11.08
C LEU A 446 23.82 -25.69 12.22
N LEU A 447 24.70 -25.35 13.16
CA LEU A 447 24.39 -24.42 14.25
C LEU A 447 23.95 -23.06 13.70
N PHE A 448 24.76 -22.43 12.84
CA PHE A 448 24.41 -21.12 12.27
C PHE A 448 23.25 -21.17 11.27
N ALA A 449 23.01 -22.30 10.61
CA ALA A 449 21.81 -22.52 9.81
C ALA A 449 20.53 -22.45 10.67
N ILE A 450 20.52 -23.15 11.81
CA ILE A 450 19.41 -23.13 12.78
C ILE A 450 19.27 -21.75 13.43
N LEU A 451 20.38 -21.15 13.90
CA LEU A 451 20.35 -19.81 14.49
C LEU A 451 19.82 -18.77 13.50
N ASN A 452 20.21 -18.82 12.21
CA ASN A 452 19.70 -17.89 11.20
C ASN A 452 18.19 -18.08 10.91
N LEU A 453 17.64 -19.28 11.09
CA LEU A 453 16.19 -19.49 11.03
C LEU A 453 15.46 -18.82 12.19
N CYS A 454 16.07 -18.78 13.39
CA CYS A 454 15.54 -18.12 14.58
C CYS A 454 15.70 -16.58 14.55
N TRP A 455 16.87 -16.05 14.17
CA TRP A 455 17.19 -14.62 14.18
C TRP A 455 17.41 -14.03 12.77
N GLN A 456 16.47 -14.34 11.87
CA GLN A 456 16.51 -14.10 10.42
C GLN A 456 17.12 -12.74 10.02
N LYS A 457 16.62 -11.62 10.58
CA LYS A 457 17.08 -10.28 10.16
C LYS A 457 18.54 -9.99 10.54
N GLY A 458 18.94 -10.34 11.77
CA GLY A 458 20.27 -10.02 12.28
C GLY A 458 21.35 -10.91 11.67
N LEU A 459 21.11 -12.22 11.65
CA LEU A 459 22.07 -13.19 11.16
C LEU A 459 22.15 -13.24 9.63
N THR A 460 21.09 -12.88 8.89
CA THR A 460 21.21 -12.72 7.43
C THR A 460 22.04 -11.48 7.06
N VAL A 461 21.97 -10.39 7.83
CA VAL A 461 22.87 -9.23 7.65
C VAL A 461 24.32 -9.65 7.92
N ILE A 462 24.60 -10.24 9.08
CA ILE A 462 25.96 -10.71 9.42
C ILE A 462 26.48 -11.71 8.38
N GLY A 463 25.67 -12.72 8.03
CA GLY A 463 26.02 -13.74 7.06
C GLY A 463 26.30 -13.20 5.66
N THR A 464 25.48 -12.27 5.16
CA THR A 464 25.73 -11.66 3.84
C THR A 464 26.95 -10.75 3.82
N SER A 465 27.30 -10.09 4.93
CA SER A 465 28.56 -9.37 5.08
C SER A 465 29.77 -10.31 5.10
N VAL A 466 29.72 -11.41 5.87
CA VAL A 466 30.75 -12.46 5.90
C VAL A 466 30.98 -13.05 4.51
N TYR A 467 29.88 -13.37 3.82
CA TYR A 467 29.88 -13.95 2.48
C TYR A 467 30.44 -13.01 1.41
N GLY A 468 29.95 -11.76 1.38
CA GLY A 468 30.43 -10.74 0.43
C GLY A 468 31.91 -10.41 0.64
N GLY A 469 32.36 -10.32 1.91
CA GLY A 469 33.77 -10.14 2.23
C GLY A 469 34.65 -11.31 1.75
N ALA A 470 34.17 -12.55 1.88
CA ALA A 470 34.92 -13.73 1.45
C ALA A 470 35.11 -13.77 -0.07
N ILE A 471 34.07 -13.44 -0.84
CA ILE A 471 34.14 -13.33 -2.31
C ILE A 471 35.13 -12.25 -2.72
N MET A 472 35.11 -11.08 -2.08
CA MET A 472 36.02 -9.97 -2.38
C MET A 472 37.48 -10.31 -2.06
N ALA A 473 37.74 -10.97 -0.93
CA ALA A 473 39.09 -11.42 -0.57
C ALA A 473 39.61 -12.50 -1.52
N GLY A 474 38.80 -13.51 -1.86
CA GLY A 474 39.18 -14.55 -2.83
C GLY A 474 39.36 -14.03 -4.25
N ALA A 475 38.59 -13.02 -4.67
CA ALA A 475 38.79 -12.35 -5.95
C ALA A 475 40.11 -11.55 -5.98
N LEU A 476 40.46 -10.85 -4.89
CA LEU A 476 41.74 -10.14 -4.77
C LEU A 476 42.92 -11.13 -4.81
N ASP A 477 42.83 -12.22 -4.04
CA ASP A 477 43.82 -13.31 -4.04
C ASP A 477 44.00 -13.95 -5.43
N TYR A 478 42.92 -14.12 -6.20
CA TYR A 478 43.01 -14.57 -7.60
C TYR A 478 43.84 -13.62 -8.48
N PHE A 479 43.50 -12.32 -8.48
CA PHE A 479 44.15 -11.36 -9.37
C PHE A 479 45.59 -11.04 -8.97
N VAL A 480 45.93 -11.17 -7.68
CA VAL A 480 47.24 -10.80 -7.14
C VAL A 480 48.18 -12.00 -6.98
N GLU A 481 47.71 -13.09 -6.36
CA GLU A 481 48.54 -14.26 -6.03
C GLU A 481 48.07 -15.57 -6.70
N LYS A 482 47.07 -15.52 -7.59
CA LYS A 482 46.48 -16.69 -8.27
C LYS A 482 45.94 -17.76 -7.30
N PHE A 483 45.20 -17.33 -6.29
CA PHE A 483 44.61 -18.16 -5.22
C PHE A 483 45.61 -18.72 -4.19
N LEU A 484 46.80 -18.13 -4.02
CA LEU A 484 47.80 -18.62 -3.06
C LEU A 484 47.23 -18.67 -1.63
N MET A 485 46.51 -17.63 -1.21
CA MET A 485 45.99 -17.55 0.16
C MET A 485 44.78 -18.48 0.37
N VAL A 486 43.90 -18.60 -0.62
CA VAL A 486 42.77 -19.56 -0.62
C VAL A 486 43.28 -21.00 -0.59
N MET A 487 44.33 -21.32 -1.35
CA MET A 487 44.97 -22.64 -1.31
C MET A 487 45.64 -22.91 0.04
N TRP A 488 46.32 -21.91 0.63
CA TRP A 488 46.89 -22.06 1.98
C TRP A 488 45.81 -22.35 3.03
N VAL A 489 44.66 -21.66 2.98
CA VAL A 489 43.50 -21.94 3.86
C VAL A 489 42.92 -23.33 3.58
N TRP A 490 42.81 -23.74 2.32
CA TRP A 490 42.36 -25.08 1.94
C TRP A 490 43.27 -26.19 2.50
N ASP A 491 44.59 -26.01 2.41
CA ASP A 491 45.56 -26.95 2.96
C ASP A 491 45.42 -27.11 4.48
N ARG A 492 44.97 -26.07 5.22
CA ARG A 492 44.65 -26.19 6.65
C ARG A 492 43.38 -26.99 6.92
N VAL A 493 42.36 -26.87 6.07
CA VAL A 493 41.14 -27.69 6.17
C VAL A 493 41.42 -29.15 5.80
N ALA A 494 42.27 -29.38 4.81
CA ALA A 494 42.70 -30.70 4.32
C ALA A 494 43.84 -31.35 5.14
N LEU A 495 44.40 -30.64 6.12
CA LEU A 495 45.59 -31.04 6.91
C LEU A 495 46.84 -31.34 6.06
N HIS A 496 46.97 -30.68 4.91
CA HIS A 496 48.18 -30.68 4.10
C HIS A 496 49.23 -29.72 4.67
N LYS A 497 50.52 -30.04 4.42
CA LYS A 497 51.63 -29.17 4.78
C LYS A 497 51.86 -28.13 3.68
N SER A 498 51.57 -26.88 3.98
CA SER A 498 51.83 -25.73 3.12
C SER A 498 52.91 -24.82 3.73
N SER A 499 53.68 -24.15 2.87
CA SER A 499 54.64 -23.14 3.31
C SER A 499 53.93 -21.94 3.95
N PRO A 500 54.54 -21.26 4.94
CA PRO A 500 53.92 -20.10 5.55
C PRO A 500 53.73 -18.98 4.52
N PRO A 501 52.53 -18.36 4.45
CA PRO A 501 52.25 -17.31 3.49
C PRO A 501 53.02 -16.04 3.87
N CYS A 502 53.40 -15.26 2.86
CA CYS A 502 54.21 -14.07 3.07
C CYS A 502 53.41 -12.95 3.77
N TRP A 503 54.09 -11.95 4.33
CA TRP A 503 53.44 -10.83 5.03
C TRP A 503 52.37 -10.12 4.17
N PHE A 504 52.54 -10.13 2.86
CA PHE A 504 51.64 -9.52 1.89
C PHE A 504 50.36 -10.34 1.65
N SER A 505 50.45 -11.68 1.65
CA SER A 505 49.28 -12.57 1.62
C SER A 505 48.41 -12.43 2.88
N TRP A 506 49.02 -12.16 4.05
CA TRP A 506 48.29 -11.80 5.27
C TRP A 506 47.55 -10.47 5.13
N LEU A 507 48.09 -9.50 4.38
CA LEU A 507 47.40 -8.26 4.06
C LEU A 507 46.19 -8.52 3.14
N ILE A 508 46.30 -9.43 2.17
CA ILE A 508 45.15 -9.89 1.36
C ILE A 508 44.07 -10.54 2.25
N LEU A 509 44.45 -11.43 3.18
CA LEU A 509 43.49 -12.01 4.13
C LEU A 509 42.83 -10.93 5.01
N SER A 510 43.57 -9.88 5.42
CA SER A 510 43.03 -8.78 6.23
C SER A 510 41.93 -7.96 5.53
N VAL A 511 41.85 -8.03 4.19
CA VAL A 511 40.74 -7.44 3.41
C VAL A 511 39.42 -8.14 3.75
N TRP A 512 39.41 -9.41 4.15
CA TRP A 512 38.17 -10.12 4.51
C TRP A 512 37.47 -9.50 5.74
N PRO A 513 38.07 -9.41 6.94
CA PRO A 513 37.43 -8.76 8.09
C PRO A 513 37.21 -7.27 7.87
N PHE A 514 38.05 -6.58 7.09
CA PHE A 514 37.81 -5.19 6.69
C PHE A 514 36.53 -5.06 5.85
N MET A 515 36.33 -5.91 4.84
CA MET A 515 35.13 -5.93 4.01
C MET A 515 33.90 -6.43 4.77
N ILE A 516 34.06 -7.26 5.81
CA ILE A 516 32.99 -7.58 6.76
C ILE A 516 32.60 -6.33 7.55
N LEU A 517 33.56 -5.58 8.08
CA LEU A 517 33.29 -4.35 8.83
C LEU A 517 32.62 -3.29 7.95
N VAL A 518 33.13 -3.08 6.72
CA VAL A 518 32.51 -2.20 5.71
C VAL A 518 31.11 -2.70 5.33
N GLY A 519 30.94 -4.02 5.16
CA GLY A 519 29.65 -4.65 4.87
C GLY A 519 28.64 -4.45 5.99
N LEU A 520 29.03 -4.66 7.25
CA LEU A 520 28.21 -4.46 8.43
C LEU A 520 27.87 -2.99 8.63
N ILE A 521 28.85 -2.08 8.54
CA ILE A 521 28.62 -0.64 8.62
C ILE A 521 27.67 -0.20 7.51
N THR A 522 27.85 -0.68 6.28
CA THR A 522 26.92 -0.41 5.16
C THR A 522 25.53 -0.97 5.48
N GLN A 523 25.41 -2.24 5.85
CA GLN A 523 24.11 -2.86 6.10
C GLN A 523 23.41 -2.34 7.36
N TRP A 524 24.12 -1.72 8.30
CA TRP A 524 23.57 -1.18 9.56
C TRP A 524 23.31 0.34 9.47
N ALA A 525 24.21 1.11 8.88
CA ALA A 525 24.10 2.56 8.72
C ALA A 525 23.32 2.99 7.46
N ILE A 526 23.44 2.25 6.35
CA ILE A 526 22.77 2.55 5.05
C ILE A 526 21.53 1.67 4.85
N THR A 527 21.62 0.36 5.12
CA THR A 527 20.49 -0.57 4.89
C THR A 527 19.64 -0.81 6.15
N GLY A 528 20.16 -0.44 7.33
CA GLY A 528 19.56 -0.74 8.64
C GLY A 528 18.77 0.41 9.26
N ARG A 529 19.05 1.65 8.84
CA ARG A 529 18.33 2.88 9.23
C ARG A 529 17.88 3.64 7.98
N GLY A 530 16.57 3.72 7.76
CA GLY A 530 15.93 4.70 6.87
C GLY A 530 16.44 4.87 5.44
N ILE A 531 15.82 4.14 4.49
CA ILE A 531 15.70 4.53 3.05
C ILE A 531 17.01 4.54 2.22
N TYR A 532 17.24 3.40 1.56
CA TYR A 532 17.85 3.18 0.22
C TYR A 532 18.97 4.04 -0.35
N HIS A 533 19.91 3.35 -1.00
CA HIS A 533 20.68 3.89 -2.13
C HIS A 533 20.12 3.43 -3.49
N GLN A 534 19.56 4.40 -4.21
CA GLN A 534 20.06 4.76 -5.53
C GLN A 534 20.13 6.30 -5.56
N GLU A 535 21.31 6.88 -5.33
CA GLU A 535 21.71 7.95 -6.22
C GLU A 535 22.39 7.27 -7.41
N TRP A 536 21.73 7.33 -8.56
CA TRP A 536 22.38 7.06 -9.85
C TRP A 536 22.61 8.40 -10.53
N VAL A 537 23.86 8.70 -10.84
CA VAL A 537 24.26 9.91 -11.56
C VAL A 537 23.55 9.92 -12.92
N PRO A 538 22.67 10.89 -13.23
CA PRO A 538 22.08 11.00 -14.55
C PRO A 538 23.13 11.55 -15.51
N SER A 539 23.34 10.87 -16.65
CA SER A 539 24.05 11.48 -17.78
C SER A 539 23.43 12.84 -18.13
N LYS A 540 24.28 13.87 -18.31
CA LYS A 540 23.89 15.28 -18.55
C LYS A 540 22.80 15.44 -19.63
N LYS A 541 22.76 14.53 -20.63
CA LYS A 541 21.77 14.52 -21.72
C LYS A 541 20.32 14.26 -21.24
N SER A 542 20.14 13.46 -20.19
CA SER A 542 18.80 13.10 -19.65
C SER A 542 18.20 14.22 -18.80
N ARG A 543 19.01 14.91 -17.98
CA ARG A 543 18.56 16.00 -17.10
C ARG A 543 17.98 17.18 -17.90
N ASN A 544 18.61 17.56 -19.02
CA ASN A 544 18.11 18.65 -19.87
C ASN A 544 16.80 18.28 -20.59
N MET A 545 16.70 17.06 -21.14
CA MET A 545 15.48 16.54 -21.77
C MET A 545 14.29 16.52 -20.81
N ASN A 546 14.51 16.09 -19.56
CA ASN A 546 13.43 16.01 -18.57
C ASN A 546 13.03 17.42 -18.06
N ILE A 547 14.00 18.31 -17.82
CA ILE A 547 13.72 19.71 -17.44
C ILE A 547 12.97 20.46 -18.55
N GLN A 548 13.34 20.30 -19.83
CA GLN A 548 12.56 20.86 -20.94
C GLN A 548 11.13 20.31 -20.95
N ARG A 549 10.95 18.99 -20.87
CA ARG A 549 9.60 18.38 -20.84
C ARG A 549 8.74 18.85 -19.65
N VAL A 550 9.35 19.07 -18.48
CA VAL A 550 8.65 19.63 -17.30
C VAL A 550 8.29 21.09 -17.54
N ARG A 551 9.23 21.96 -17.96
CA ARG A 551 8.94 23.36 -18.29
C ARG A 551 7.86 23.52 -19.35
N THR A 552 7.88 22.72 -20.41
CA THR A 552 6.85 22.74 -21.46
C THR A 552 5.49 22.25 -20.93
N ARG A 553 5.45 21.31 -19.98
CA ARG A 553 4.21 20.88 -19.31
C ARG A 553 3.66 21.94 -18.37
N GLU A 554 4.52 22.62 -17.61
CA GLU A 554 4.16 23.72 -16.71
C GLU A 554 3.64 24.93 -17.51
N GLN A 555 4.35 25.37 -18.55
CA GLN A 555 3.87 26.44 -19.45
C GLN A 555 2.52 26.09 -20.10
N ARG A 556 2.31 24.83 -20.51
CA ARG A 556 1.00 24.35 -21.02
C ARG A 556 -0.06 24.22 -19.93
N ALA A 557 0.29 24.13 -18.65
CA ALA A 557 -0.64 24.16 -17.53
C ALA A 557 -1.01 25.61 -17.17
N GLU A 558 -0.03 26.52 -17.10
CA GLU A 558 -0.25 27.96 -16.90
C GLU A 558 -1.06 28.58 -18.04
N LEU A 559 -0.77 28.27 -19.30
CA LEU A 559 -1.59 28.75 -20.44
C LEU A 559 -3.03 28.26 -20.33
N ARG A 560 -3.26 27.02 -19.88
CA ARG A 560 -4.61 26.50 -19.62
C ARG A 560 -5.27 27.23 -18.44
N GLN A 561 -4.56 27.47 -17.34
CA GLN A 561 -5.09 28.24 -16.21
C GLN A 561 -5.38 29.71 -16.57
N LYS A 562 -4.51 30.36 -17.35
CA LYS A 562 -4.73 31.73 -17.88
C LYS A 562 -5.96 31.76 -18.80
N LYS A 563 -6.10 30.80 -19.72
CA LYS A 563 -7.30 30.65 -20.56
C LYS A 563 -8.57 30.43 -19.73
N TYR A 564 -8.52 29.57 -18.70
CA TYR A 564 -9.65 29.36 -17.78
C TYR A 564 -9.99 30.62 -16.97
N ARG A 565 -8.98 31.35 -16.47
CA ARG A 565 -9.17 32.58 -15.68
C ARG A 565 -9.73 33.71 -16.55
N TYR A 566 -9.26 33.85 -17.78
CA TYR A 566 -9.81 34.77 -18.78
C TYR A 566 -11.25 34.40 -19.13
N LEU A 567 -11.55 33.14 -19.47
CA LEU A 567 -12.92 32.69 -19.76
C LEU A 567 -13.87 32.90 -18.56
N TYR A 568 -13.37 32.73 -17.34
CA TYR A 568 -14.14 33.01 -16.12
C TYR A 568 -14.41 34.51 -15.96
N GLN A 569 -13.39 35.36 -16.13
CA GLN A 569 -13.53 36.82 -16.07
C GLN A 569 -14.43 37.40 -17.16
N VAL A 570 -14.33 36.89 -18.40
CA VAL A 570 -15.23 37.27 -19.51
C VAL A 570 -16.67 36.86 -19.18
N ARG A 571 -16.88 35.65 -18.66
CA ARG A 571 -18.23 35.17 -18.29
C ARG A 571 -18.83 35.92 -17.09
N THR A 572 -18.02 36.36 -16.12
CA THR A 572 -18.50 37.20 -15.01
C THR A 572 -18.69 38.67 -15.42
N ALA A 573 -17.91 39.18 -16.37
CA ALA A 573 -18.08 40.54 -16.91
C ALA A 573 -19.31 40.68 -17.83
N HIS A 574 -19.68 39.64 -18.57
CA HIS A 574 -20.88 39.64 -19.43
C HIS A 574 -22.20 39.35 -18.69
N GLY A 575 -22.17 39.11 -17.36
CA GLY A 575 -23.38 39.08 -16.55
C GLY A 575 -24.29 37.87 -16.74
N ASP A 576 -23.78 36.74 -17.27
CA ASP A 576 -24.51 35.47 -17.42
C ASP A 576 -24.81 34.84 -16.04
N VAL A 577 -25.82 35.37 -15.36
CA VAL A 577 -26.47 34.75 -14.20
C VAL A 577 -27.49 33.75 -14.71
N ILE A 578 -27.24 32.46 -14.46
CA ILE A 578 -28.19 31.39 -14.79
C ILE A 578 -29.41 31.49 -13.87
N SER A 579 -30.43 32.24 -14.27
CA SER A 579 -31.76 32.17 -13.67
C SER A 579 -32.55 31.02 -14.32
N GLN A 580 -32.95 30.02 -13.53
CA GLN A 580 -33.95 29.05 -13.97
C GLN A 580 -35.29 29.75 -14.19
N ARG A 581 -35.78 29.81 -15.43
CA ARG A 581 -37.20 30.02 -15.73
C ARG A 581 -37.66 29.18 -16.93
N GLU A 582 -38.62 28.32 -16.61
CA GLU A 582 -39.84 28.02 -17.38
C GLU A 582 -39.78 28.13 -18.91
N VAL A 583 -39.79 26.95 -19.57
CA VAL A 583 -40.14 26.85 -20.98
C VAL A 583 -41.66 26.80 -21.12
N ASN A 584 -42.24 27.79 -21.82
CA ASN A 584 -43.61 27.71 -22.35
C ASN A 584 -43.56 27.95 -23.88
N PRO A 585 -44.10 27.07 -24.74
CA PRO A 585 -43.75 27.06 -26.16
C PRO A 585 -44.84 27.64 -27.07
N HIS A 586 -44.60 28.78 -27.76
CA HIS A 586 -45.33 29.17 -28.97
C HIS A 586 -44.55 30.20 -29.82
N LEU A 587 -44.96 30.35 -31.10
CA LEU A 587 -44.33 31.14 -32.20
C LEU A 587 -43.01 30.53 -32.71
N ARG A 588 -42.91 29.74 -33.80
CA ARG A 588 -43.64 29.61 -35.09
C ARG A 588 -43.19 30.61 -36.18
N GLY A 589 -42.58 30.07 -37.25
CA GLY A 589 -42.22 30.75 -38.51
C GLY A 589 -40.70 30.97 -38.67
N GLY A 590 -40.06 30.66 -39.81
CA GLY A 590 -40.55 30.01 -41.04
C GLY A 590 -39.50 30.07 -42.17
N ARG A 591 -39.76 29.34 -43.29
CA ARG A 591 -38.93 29.20 -44.53
C ARG A 591 -37.59 28.44 -44.34
N ALA A 592 -37.42 27.26 -44.97
CA ALA A 592 -37.13 26.99 -46.40
C ALA A 592 -35.60 27.04 -46.67
N GLU A 593 -34.92 26.20 -47.45
CA GLU A 593 -35.23 24.98 -48.25
C GLU A 593 -33.85 24.27 -48.53
N ASN A 594 -33.68 23.05 -49.08
CA ASN A 594 -34.58 22.13 -49.79
C ASN A 594 -34.12 20.63 -49.79
N HIS A 595 -34.81 19.78 -50.57
CA HIS A 595 -34.40 18.60 -51.38
C HIS A 595 -32.98 17.99 -51.27
N LEU A 596 -32.75 16.67 -51.42
CA LEU A 596 -33.60 15.46 -51.55
C LEU A 596 -32.69 14.21 -51.44
N GLY A 597 -33.10 13.13 -50.74
CA GLY A 597 -32.32 11.88 -50.70
C GLY A 597 -33.05 10.73 -49.99
N LYS A 598 -33.57 9.77 -50.76
CA LYS A 598 -34.43 8.66 -50.26
C LYS A 598 -33.62 7.46 -49.75
N ALA A 599 -34.04 6.86 -48.64
CA ALA A 599 -34.19 5.39 -48.50
C ALA A 599 -34.97 5.03 -47.20
N THR A 600 -35.93 4.12 -47.30
CA THR A 600 -36.82 3.68 -46.21
C THR A 600 -36.34 2.37 -45.55
N PRO A 601 -36.50 2.22 -44.21
CA PRO A 601 -36.55 0.90 -43.56
C PRO A 601 -38.01 0.40 -43.37
N PRO A 602 -38.23 -0.91 -43.14
CA PRO A 602 -39.56 -1.53 -43.16
C PRO A 602 -40.40 -1.34 -41.86
N GLN A 603 -41.70 -1.55 -41.97
CA GLN A 603 -42.71 -1.47 -40.89
C GLN A 603 -43.13 -2.84 -40.32
N PHE A 604 -44.02 -2.81 -39.32
CA PHE A 604 -44.75 -3.91 -38.64
C PHE A 604 -43.91 -4.67 -37.57
N THR A 605 -44.40 -4.91 -36.33
CA THR A 605 -45.72 -4.65 -35.71
C THR A 605 -45.61 -4.47 -34.18
N ARG A 606 -46.53 -3.73 -33.54
CA ARG A 606 -46.78 -3.81 -32.08
C ARG A 606 -48.18 -4.39 -31.82
N PRO A 607 -48.35 -5.35 -30.90
CA PRO A 607 -49.67 -5.75 -30.42
C PRO A 607 -50.26 -4.72 -29.45
N ARG A 608 -51.60 -4.61 -29.47
CA ARG A 608 -52.43 -3.73 -28.65
C ARG A 608 -53.00 -4.56 -27.48
N PHE A 609 -53.00 -4.03 -26.26
CA PHE A 609 -53.69 -4.65 -25.12
C PHE A 609 -54.54 -3.62 -24.39
N GLU A 610 -55.74 -4.04 -23.99
CA GLU A 610 -56.77 -3.22 -23.34
C GLU A 610 -56.61 -3.22 -21.81
N PRO A 611 -57.00 -2.13 -21.11
CA PRO A 611 -57.07 -2.12 -19.66
C PRO A 611 -58.42 -2.68 -19.16
N ARG A 612 -58.39 -3.74 -18.35
CA ARG A 612 -59.54 -4.18 -17.55
C ARG A 612 -59.58 -3.46 -16.19
N SER A 613 -60.77 -3.11 -15.74
CA SER A 613 -61.06 -2.46 -14.47
C SER A 613 -61.33 -3.47 -13.34
N SER A 614 -61.10 -3.08 -12.07
CA SER A 614 -62.12 -3.15 -10.99
C SER A 614 -61.60 -2.83 -9.56
N ARG A 615 -62.26 -1.84 -8.91
CA ARG A 615 -62.44 -1.64 -7.44
C ARG A 615 -61.21 -1.25 -6.57
N PRO A 616 -61.42 -0.66 -5.37
CA PRO A 616 -62.32 0.46 -5.01
C PRO A 616 -61.55 1.59 -4.27
N PRO A 617 -62.15 2.76 -3.93
CA PRO A 617 -61.39 3.94 -3.50
C PRO A 617 -61.04 3.98 -2.01
N VAL A 618 -59.88 4.55 -1.68
CA VAL A 618 -59.51 4.96 -0.31
C VAL A 618 -59.66 6.48 -0.17
N VAL A 619 -60.33 6.90 0.89
CA VAL A 619 -60.68 8.30 1.18
C VAL A 619 -59.45 9.08 1.66
N TRP A 620 -59.23 10.26 1.07
CA TRP A 620 -58.28 11.26 1.58
C TRP A 620 -59.01 12.26 2.48
N LEU A 621 -58.57 12.34 3.74
CA LEU A 621 -59.06 13.33 4.71
C LEU A 621 -58.21 14.60 4.63
N ASN A 622 -58.75 15.65 4.01
CA ASN A 622 -58.29 17.01 4.22
C ASN A 622 -58.88 17.54 5.53
N THR A 623 -58.05 18.15 6.38
CA THR A 623 -58.52 18.96 7.52
C THR A 623 -57.76 20.28 7.59
N THR A 624 -58.47 21.38 7.37
CA THR A 624 -58.02 22.76 7.61
C THR A 624 -59.14 23.55 8.27
N GLY A 625 -58.87 24.12 9.45
CA GLY A 625 -59.55 25.32 9.96
C GLY A 625 -60.76 25.15 10.90
N ALA A 626 -60.50 25.28 12.22
CA ALA A 626 -61.33 25.97 13.22
C ALA A 626 -60.52 26.00 14.55
N LEU A 627 -59.86 27.09 14.92
CA LEU A 627 -60.34 28.29 15.62
C LEU A 627 -60.83 28.09 17.07
N ALA A 628 -60.16 28.83 17.96
CA ALA A 628 -60.61 29.39 19.24
C ALA A 628 -61.10 28.44 20.36
N ASN A 629 -60.32 28.35 21.44
CA ASN A 629 -60.74 28.86 22.76
C ASN A 629 -59.56 28.96 23.76
N TYR A 630 -59.78 29.72 24.84
CA TYR A 630 -58.88 30.01 25.96
C TYR A 630 -57.68 30.94 25.72
N ALA A 631 -57.98 32.24 25.81
CA ALA A 631 -57.09 33.21 26.44
C ALA A 631 -57.69 33.62 27.78
N THR A 632 -56.96 33.43 28.89
CA THR A 632 -56.86 34.31 30.09
C THR A 632 -56.18 33.56 31.24
N GLU A 633 -54.90 33.84 31.47
CA GLU A 633 -54.41 34.41 32.74
C GLU A 633 -52.95 34.87 32.57
N ALA A 634 -52.58 35.95 33.28
CA ALA A 634 -51.33 36.68 33.07
C ALA A 634 -50.39 36.53 34.28
N GLY A 635 -49.07 36.36 34.05
CA GLY A 635 -48.17 36.01 35.15
C GLY A 635 -46.66 36.16 34.91
N LYS A 636 -46.19 37.33 34.47
CA LYS A 636 -44.83 37.88 34.71
C LYS A 636 -43.61 36.93 34.64
N SER A 637 -42.90 36.92 33.51
CA SER A 637 -41.43 37.09 33.50
C SER A 637 -40.94 37.48 32.11
N GLY A 638 -40.20 38.58 31.99
CA GLY A 638 -39.52 38.95 30.76
C GLY A 638 -38.01 38.90 30.97
N LEU A 639 -37.26 38.44 29.97
CA LEU A 639 -36.42 39.34 29.17
C LEU A 639 -35.81 38.64 27.94
N HIS A 640 -35.94 39.33 26.80
CA HIS A 640 -35.21 39.24 25.54
C HIS A 640 -34.05 38.25 25.36
N THR A 641 -34.20 37.38 24.36
CA THR A 641 -33.12 36.93 23.48
C THR A 641 -32.71 38.05 22.50
N PRO A 642 -31.40 38.30 22.26
CA PRO A 642 -30.93 39.08 21.13
C PRO A 642 -30.43 38.20 19.97
N SER A 643 -30.68 38.64 18.75
CA SER A 643 -30.35 37.94 17.52
C SER A 643 -28.94 38.24 16.98
N TYR A 644 -28.48 37.37 16.08
CA TYR A 644 -27.11 37.16 15.58
C TYR A 644 -26.48 38.30 14.74
N VAL A 645 -26.95 39.55 14.79
CA VAL A 645 -26.60 40.59 13.76
C VAL A 645 -25.98 41.89 14.31
N GLN A 646 -25.77 42.07 15.63
CA GLN A 646 -25.26 43.34 16.20
C GLN A 646 -24.03 43.22 17.13
N ALA A 647 -23.05 42.37 16.79
CA ALA A 647 -21.81 42.21 17.58
C ALA A 647 -20.50 42.60 16.85
N LEU A 648 -20.57 43.17 15.64
CA LEU A 648 -19.39 43.39 14.78
C LEU A 648 -18.89 44.85 14.67
N GLN A 649 -19.43 45.78 15.47
CA GLN A 649 -18.98 47.17 15.50
C GLN A 649 -18.99 47.76 16.92
N ARG A 650 -17.84 47.69 17.62
CA ARG A 650 -17.31 48.69 18.57
C ARG A 650 -16.08 48.14 19.33
N LYS A 651 -14.89 48.55 18.88
CA LYS A 651 -13.73 48.84 19.76
C LYS A 651 -12.69 49.64 18.96
N VAL A 652 -12.61 50.93 19.23
CA VAL A 652 -11.51 51.82 18.82
C VAL A 652 -10.85 52.34 20.10
N CYS A 653 -9.55 52.57 20.04
CA CYS A 653 -8.64 52.70 21.18
C CYS A 653 -8.53 54.14 21.73
N GLY A 654 -7.77 54.26 22.81
CA GLY A 654 -6.94 55.42 23.14
C GLY A 654 -6.00 55.09 24.31
N PRO A 655 -4.94 55.88 24.56
CA PRO A 655 -4.03 56.48 23.58
C PRO A 655 -2.53 56.28 23.95
N GLY A 656 -1.58 56.61 23.05
CA GLY A 656 -0.14 56.72 23.40
C GLY A 656 0.85 56.40 22.26
N GLU A 657 1.10 57.40 21.40
CA GLU A 657 2.37 57.78 20.72
C GLU A 657 3.53 56.78 20.52
N THR A 658 4.30 56.78 19.43
CA THR A 658 4.14 57.13 17.99
C THR A 658 5.44 56.71 17.29
N ASN A 659 5.38 56.19 16.06
CA ASN A 659 6.35 56.54 15.01
C ASN A 659 5.87 56.04 13.64
N THR A 660 5.98 56.91 12.64
CA THR A 660 5.34 56.79 11.33
C THR A 660 6.33 56.43 10.23
N LEU A 661 5.86 55.68 9.22
CA LEU A 661 6.26 55.92 7.83
C LEU A 661 5.12 55.48 6.89
N GLN A 662 4.73 56.38 5.99
CA GLN A 662 3.53 56.26 5.16
C GLN A 662 3.74 55.43 3.90
N SER A 663 2.65 54.85 3.42
CA SER A 663 2.46 54.43 2.03
C SER A 663 2.17 55.64 1.15
N ASP A 664 2.69 55.64 -0.09
CA ASP A 664 2.16 56.48 -1.17
C ASP A 664 1.78 55.63 -2.39
N SER A 665 0.93 56.22 -3.22
CA SER A 665 0.05 55.51 -4.16
C SER A 665 0.43 55.67 -5.64
N THR A 666 -0.19 54.83 -6.48
CA THR A 666 -0.61 55.12 -7.88
C THR A 666 0.32 55.96 -8.78
N HIS A 667 0.83 55.33 -9.84
CA HIS A 667 1.02 56.04 -11.11
C HIS A 667 0.49 55.24 -12.30
N LEU A 668 -0.44 55.84 -13.04
CA LEU A 668 -0.73 55.47 -14.43
C LEU A 668 0.53 55.70 -15.26
N THR A 669 0.79 54.82 -16.23
CA THR A 669 1.67 55.16 -17.37
C THR A 669 0.81 55.25 -18.63
N ILE A 670 0.78 56.45 -19.20
CA ILE A 670 0.07 56.79 -20.43
C ILE A 670 0.94 56.34 -21.61
N LEU A 671 0.35 55.71 -22.62
CA LEU A 671 1.02 55.44 -23.91
C LEU A 671 0.97 56.70 -24.79
N PRO A 672 2.08 57.11 -25.42
CA PRO A 672 2.05 58.17 -26.42
C PRO A 672 1.51 57.64 -27.77
N ALA A 673 0.91 58.54 -28.56
CA ALA A 673 0.36 58.21 -29.88
C ALA A 673 0.82 59.24 -30.92
N ASP A 674 1.59 58.76 -31.91
CA ASP A 674 1.84 59.31 -33.25
C ASP A 674 2.87 58.39 -33.96
N GLN A 675 2.94 58.22 -35.28
CA GLN A 675 1.94 58.34 -36.35
C GLN A 675 2.44 57.50 -37.55
N THR A 676 1.53 56.91 -38.35
CA THR A 676 1.71 56.46 -39.76
C THR A 676 3.05 55.85 -40.27
N GLN A 677 3.03 54.62 -40.83
CA GLN A 677 3.19 54.36 -42.29
C GLN A 677 3.18 52.87 -42.71
N LEU A 678 2.62 52.62 -43.91
CA LEU A 678 2.84 51.54 -44.90
C LEU A 678 3.06 50.05 -44.53
N ALA A 679 2.03 49.25 -44.81
CA ALA A 679 1.93 48.24 -45.89
C ALA A 679 3.09 47.24 -46.27
N ALA A 680 2.65 45.98 -46.38
CA ALA A 680 2.96 44.98 -47.45
C ALA A 680 4.26 44.13 -47.44
N LEU A 681 4.20 43.05 -48.25
CA LEU A 681 5.24 42.07 -48.65
C LEU A 681 5.56 40.99 -47.59
N THR A 682 5.09 39.74 -47.70
CA THR A 682 5.31 38.62 -48.67
C THR A 682 6.40 37.63 -48.23
N GLU A 683 6.05 36.35 -48.33
CA GLU A 683 6.85 35.12 -48.54
C GLU A 683 8.38 35.15 -48.34
N SER A 684 8.87 34.15 -47.58
CA SER A 684 10.05 33.38 -47.96
C SER A 684 9.89 31.91 -47.51
N GLU A 685 10.05 30.99 -48.45
CA GLU A 685 10.09 29.53 -48.22
C GLU A 685 11.43 29.07 -47.59
N ASP A 686 11.62 27.75 -47.53
CA ASP A 686 12.82 27.00 -47.17
C ASP A 686 13.27 27.03 -45.69
N ASP A 687 12.88 25.96 -44.96
CA ASP A 687 13.82 24.83 -44.86
C ASP A 687 13.08 23.53 -44.43
N SER A 688 12.71 22.71 -45.41
CA SER A 688 12.13 21.38 -45.18
C SER A 688 12.82 20.30 -46.03
N ARG A 689 14.11 20.09 -45.77
CA ARG A 689 14.91 18.99 -46.35
C ARG A 689 15.91 18.40 -45.34
N GLU A 690 15.43 17.59 -44.42
CA GLU A 690 16.14 16.38 -43.94
C GLU A 690 15.20 15.54 -43.05
N ILE A 691 15.46 14.23 -42.92
CA ILE A 691 14.68 13.26 -42.13
C ILE A 691 13.23 13.00 -42.62
N SER A 692 13.07 12.76 -43.93
CA SER A 692 11.91 11.99 -44.45
C SER A 692 12.33 11.08 -45.61
N GLY A 693 13.26 10.17 -45.33
CA GLY A 693 13.79 9.22 -46.30
C GLY A 693 14.51 8.06 -45.65
N ASP A 694 13.78 7.25 -44.86
CA ASP A 694 14.29 5.95 -44.35
C ASP A 694 13.20 4.97 -43.82
N ILE A 695 11.91 5.17 -44.17
CA ILE A 695 10.83 4.20 -43.83
C ILE A 695 9.83 4.01 -45.00
N ILE A 696 10.30 4.01 -46.25
CA ILE A 696 9.51 3.52 -47.41
C ILE A 696 10.43 2.78 -48.40
N GLN A 697 11.06 1.68 -47.95
CA GLN A 697 11.69 0.69 -48.84
C GLN A 697 11.94 -0.64 -48.12
N LEU A 698 10.90 -1.47 -47.95
CA LEU A 698 11.05 -2.91 -47.67
C LEU A 698 9.77 -3.74 -47.94
N ASP A 699 8.88 -3.22 -48.79
CA ASP A 699 7.73 -3.96 -49.33
C ASP A 699 7.74 -3.81 -50.86
N ARG A 700 7.39 -4.89 -51.57
CA ARG A 700 7.64 -5.16 -53.02
C ARG A 700 9.11 -5.41 -53.42
N ARG A 701 9.56 -6.65 -53.24
CA ARG A 701 10.26 -7.44 -54.28
C ARG A 701 10.27 -8.93 -53.90
N HIS A 702 9.21 -9.64 -54.27
CA HIS A 702 9.25 -10.94 -54.97
C HIS A 702 7.84 -11.55 -55.02
N ASP A 703 7.22 -11.45 -56.20
CA ASP A 703 6.10 -12.30 -56.57
C ASP A 703 6.23 -12.60 -58.07
N SER A 704 6.77 -13.79 -58.40
CA SER A 704 6.63 -14.44 -59.71
C SER A 704 7.30 -15.83 -59.75
N SER A 705 6.65 -16.86 -59.21
CA SER A 705 6.72 -18.22 -59.78
C SER A 705 5.61 -19.14 -59.26
N ARG A 706 4.60 -19.33 -60.12
CA ARG A 706 4.00 -20.63 -60.50
C ARG A 706 4.79 -21.87 -60.00
N ASP A 707 4.18 -22.99 -59.59
CA ASP A 707 2.92 -23.60 -60.06
C ASP A 707 2.16 -24.43 -58.98
N SER A 708 1.01 -24.96 -59.42
CA SER A 708 0.04 -25.83 -58.74
C SER A 708 0.57 -27.06 -57.96
N VAL A 709 -0.22 -27.53 -56.99
CA VAL A 709 -0.94 -28.83 -57.04
C VAL A 709 -1.94 -28.95 -55.87
N ASN A 710 -3.17 -29.37 -56.16
CA ASN A 710 -4.18 -29.74 -55.15
C ASN A 710 -3.81 -31.05 -54.46
N PHE A 711 -4.23 -31.25 -53.20
CA PHE A 711 -5.08 -32.41 -52.89
C PHE A 711 -5.84 -32.22 -51.56
N ASN A 712 -7.10 -32.63 -51.57
CA ASN A 712 -8.03 -32.65 -50.45
C ASN A 712 -8.49 -34.11 -50.27
N LEU A 713 -8.92 -34.50 -49.06
CA LEU A 713 -9.55 -35.79 -48.63
C LEU A 713 -8.71 -36.69 -47.70
N GLY A 714 -9.40 -37.32 -46.73
CA GLY A 714 -8.92 -38.53 -46.03
C GLY A 714 -9.32 -38.62 -44.55
N ARG A 715 -10.44 -39.27 -44.23
CA ARG A 715 -10.82 -39.63 -42.84
C ARG A 715 -10.18 -40.95 -42.41
N ALA A 716 -9.65 -40.98 -41.17
CA ALA A 716 -9.68 -42.12 -40.22
C ALA A 716 -8.95 -43.43 -40.64
N PRO A 717 -8.83 -44.47 -39.76
CA PRO A 717 -9.25 -44.57 -38.36
C PRO A 717 -8.16 -45.06 -37.36
N TYR A 718 -8.56 -45.09 -36.08
CA TYR A 718 -8.06 -45.88 -34.94
C TYR A 718 -6.97 -46.94 -35.15
N ARG A 719 -5.95 -46.87 -34.28
CA ARG A 719 -5.68 -47.95 -33.31
C ARG A 719 -5.14 -47.38 -32.00
#